data_AF-A0A922FBB9-F1
#
_entry.id   AF-A0A922FBB9-F1
#
_cell.length_a   1.000
_cell.length_b   1.000
_cell.length_c   1.000
_cell.angle_alpha   90.00
_cell.angle_beta   90.00
_cell.angle_gamma   90.00
#
_symmetry.space_group_name_H-M   'P 1'
#
loop_
_entity.id
_entity.type
_entity.pdbx_description
1 polymer ?
#
loop_
_entity_poly.entity_id
_entity_poly.type
_entity_poly.pdbx_seq_one_letter_code
_entity_poly.pdbx_strand_id
1 'polypeptide(L)'
;MSSLSRELVFLILQFLEEEKFKETVHKLEQESGFFFNMRCFEDMVTNGEWEEVEKYLSGFTKVDDNRYSMKIFFEIRKQKYLEALDKRDRAKAVDVLVKDLKVFAAFNEELFKEITQLLTLDNFRDNEQLSKYGDTKSARGIMLAELKKLIEANPLFRDKLQLPPLKNSRLRTLINQSLNWQHQLCKNPRPNPDIKTLFVDHSCGTSNGARAPSPVTNPLMGAVPKAGGFPPLSAHGPFQPTPAALPTSLAGWMANPSPLPHPSASAGPLGLAAANNAAILKRPRTPPTNNPAMDYQTADSEHVLKRSRPFGLSDEVHNLPASILPVAYTGQSHGQSSYTTDDLPKTVVMTLNQGSAVKSMDFHPLQQILLLVGTNMGDVMVWELGSRERIALRNFKVWDLGACSMPLQASLTSDYTASVNRVIWSPDGTLFGIAYSKHIVHMYSYHGGDALQNHLEIEAHAGSVNDLAFSYPSKQLCAVTCGEDRLIKVWDAHTGTKLYTFEGHEAPVYSICPHHKENIQFIFSTATDGKIKAWLYDNLGSRVDYDAPGHSSTMMAYSADGTRLFSCGTNKEGESFLVEWNESEGAVKRTYHGLGKQSVGVVQFDTTKNRWLAAGDESLIKFWDMDRDRLAVTTEAGGSLPASPCVRFHKEGILLAVSTNDNGVKILANADGTRLLRTMENRTFDASRVASVAVVKAPAVGTFGLASATVGTSIGDQATPVAAMVAMNTDSRSLDIKPRIADESVDKSRIWKLTEINEASQCRSLRLPDSLPTMRVSRLIYTNSGLAILALASNAVHKLWKWQRNDRNLVGKATASVVPQLWQPPSGILMTNDVSDTNPEDAVPCFALSKNDSYVMSASGGKISLFNMMTFKTMTTFMPPPPAATFLAFHPQDNNIIAIGMEDSSIQIYNVKTKLKGHQKRITGLAFSHALNVLVSSGADSQLCVWSTDIWEKQASKFLQIPSGRAAVPLADTRVQFHLDQIHLLVVHETQIAIYDAPKLECLKQWVPREASGPITHATYSCDSQSIYVSFEDGSVGVLTASTLRLRCRINPTAYPSPNPSIRVYPLVIAAHPSESNQFALGLTDGGVHILEPLESEGKWGTSPPTENGAGPSTASGAGGSDQPQR
;
A
#
# COMPACT_ATOMS: atom_id res chain seq x y z
N MET A 1 -15.55 12.83 -12.03
CA MET A 1 -15.87 11.41 -12.24
C MET A 1 -14.59 10.65 -12.59
N SER A 2 -13.93 9.98 -11.63
CA SER A 2 -12.67 9.26 -11.90
C SER A 2 -12.31 8.26 -10.80
N SER A 3 -13.14 7.24 -10.58
CA SER A 3 -12.88 6.16 -9.60
C SER A 3 -13.36 4.76 -10.00
N LEU A 4 -14.24 4.62 -11.00
CA LEU A 4 -14.54 3.30 -11.58
C LEU A 4 -13.39 2.85 -12.49
N SER A 5 -12.94 1.61 -12.31
CA SER A 5 -12.04 0.95 -13.26
C SER A 5 -12.74 0.75 -14.61
N ARG A 6 -11.99 0.90 -15.71
CA ARG A 6 -12.48 0.72 -17.10
C ARG A 6 -13.24 -0.60 -17.28
N GLU A 7 -12.76 -1.67 -16.65
CA GLU A 7 -13.40 -3.00 -16.65
C GLU A 7 -14.78 -3.00 -15.99
N LEU A 8 -14.96 -2.26 -14.88
CA LEU A 8 -16.24 -2.14 -14.19
C LEU A 8 -17.25 -1.31 -14.99
N VAL A 9 -16.80 -0.29 -15.73
CA VAL A 9 -17.68 0.46 -16.64
C VAL A 9 -18.20 -0.45 -17.76
N PHE A 10 -17.34 -1.29 -18.36
CA PHE A 10 -17.80 -2.28 -19.37
C PHE A 10 -18.77 -3.32 -18.79
N LEU A 11 -18.56 -3.77 -17.55
CA LEU A 11 -19.50 -4.68 -16.85
C LEU A 11 -20.87 -4.02 -16.62
N ILE A 12 -20.91 -2.74 -16.23
CA ILE A 12 -22.16 -1.99 -16.02
C ILE A 12 -22.86 -1.72 -17.36
N LEU A 13 -22.13 -1.33 -18.40
CA LEU A 13 -22.69 -1.12 -19.74
C LEU A 13 -23.35 -2.39 -20.30
N GLN A 14 -22.70 -3.56 -20.18
CA GLN A 14 -23.28 -4.83 -20.59
C GLN A 14 -24.56 -5.16 -19.80
N PHE A 15 -24.57 -4.99 -18.47
CA PHE A 15 -25.75 -5.24 -17.64
C PHE A 15 -26.93 -4.33 -18.02
N LEU A 16 -26.67 -3.03 -18.24
CA LEU A 16 -27.70 -2.07 -18.63
C LEU A 16 -28.22 -2.33 -20.06
N GLU A 17 -27.41 -2.88 -20.98
CA GLU A 17 -27.88 -3.33 -22.30
C GLU A 17 -28.74 -4.62 -22.19
N GLU A 18 -28.34 -5.59 -21.36
CA GLU A 18 -29.11 -6.82 -21.10
C GLU A 18 -30.49 -6.53 -20.47
N GLU A 19 -30.55 -5.61 -19.50
CA GLU A 19 -31.80 -5.13 -18.87
C GLU A 19 -32.52 -4.00 -19.67
N LYS A 20 -31.97 -3.60 -20.83
CA LYS A 20 -32.55 -2.65 -21.80
C LYS A 20 -32.71 -1.19 -21.35
N PHE A 21 -31.94 -0.72 -20.36
CA PHE A 21 -31.94 0.67 -19.88
C PHE A 21 -31.20 1.63 -20.83
N LYS A 22 -31.67 1.75 -22.08
CA LYS A 22 -30.97 2.46 -23.18
C LYS A 22 -30.49 3.88 -22.83
N GLU A 23 -31.34 4.73 -22.25
CA GLU A 23 -30.95 6.11 -21.92
C GLU A 23 -29.77 6.15 -20.93
N THR A 24 -29.79 5.26 -19.92
CA THR A 24 -28.72 5.11 -18.93
C THR A 24 -27.44 4.56 -19.57
N VAL A 25 -27.55 3.62 -20.51
CA VAL A 25 -26.42 3.13 -21.32
C VAL A 25 -25.77 4.30 -22.06
N HIS A 26 -26.53 5.04 -22.88
CA HIS A 26 -25.97 6.06 -23.77
C HIS A 26 -25.40 7.26 -23.01
N LYS A 27 -25.99 7.62 -21.86
CA LYS A 27 -25.41 8.62 -20.96
C LYS A 27 -24.10 8.14 -20.31
N LEU A 28 -24.01 6.87 -19.92
CA LEU A 28 -22.77 6.30 -19.36
C LEU A 28 -21.68 6.11 -20.43
N GLU A 29 -22.04 5.77 -21.67
CA GLU A 29 -21.14 5.79 -22.83
C GLU A 29 -20.57 7.20 -23.04
N GLN A 30 -21.43 8.23 -23.08
CA GLN A 30 -21.05 9.63 -23.26
C GLN A 30 -20.17 10.16 -22.11
N GLU A 31 -20.54 9.94 -20.85
CA GLU A 31 -19.80 10.46 -19.69
C GLU A 31 -18.48 9.72 -19.42
N SER A 32 -18.33 8.46 -19.88
CA SER A 32 -17.10 7.68 -19.70
C SER A 32 -16.14 7.75 -20.90
N GLY A 33 -16.65 7.94 -22.12
CA GLY A 33 -15.85 8.01 -23.35
C GLY A 33 -15.07 6.72 -23.69
N PHE A 34 -15.38 5.58 -23.04
CA PHE A 34 -14.63 4.32 -23.14
C PHE A 34 -15.10 3.36 -24.25
N PHE A 35 -16.38 3.42 -24.64
CA PHE A 35 -16.97 2.59 -25.69
C PHE A 35 -17.92 3.46 -26.53
N PHE A 36 -17.84 3.36 -27.85
CA PHE A 36 -18.68 4.13 -28.78
C PHE A 36 -19.66 3.19 -29.50
N ASN A 37 -20.96 3.40 -29.28
CA ASN A 37 -22.00 2.52 -29.76
C ASN A 37 -22.48 2.95 -31.14
N MET A 38 -21.87 2.36 -32.18
CA MET A 38 -22.19 2.67 -33.57
C MET A 38 -23.69 2.49 -33.88
N ARG A 39 -24.38 1.51 -33.29
CA ARG A 39 -25.83 1.32 -33.51
C ARG A 39 -26.67 2.47 -32.96
N CYS A 40 -26.36 2.95 -31.75
CA CYS A 40 -27.00 4.12 -31.18
C CYS A 40 -26.83 5.35 -32.09
N PHE A 41 -25.60 5.56 -32.59
CA PHE A 41 -25.29 6.64 -33.53
C PHE A 41 -26.05 6.52 -34.86
N GLU A 42 -26.18 5.31 -35.42
CA GLU A 42 -27.01 5.03 -36.60
C GLU A 42 -28.50 5.36 -36.38
N ASP A 43 -29.07 4.93 -35.25
CA ASP A 43 -30.47 5.19 -34.90
C ASP A 43 -30.73 6.71 -34.77
N MET A 44 -29.90 7.44 -34.01
CA MET A 44 -30.06 8.90 -33.84
C MET A 44 -29.89 9.68 -35.16
N VAL A 45 -28.94 9.29 -36.02
CA VAL A 45 -28.71 9.94 -37.33
C VAL A 45 -29.83 9.62 -38.32
N THR A 46 -30.41 8.42 -38.30
CA THR A 46 -31.53 8.09 -39.18
C THR A 46 -32.84 8.75 -38.72
N ASN A 47 -33.08 8.87 -37.42
CA ASN A 47 -34.15 9.70 -36.85
C ASN A 47 -33.94 11.20 -37.10
N GLY A 48 -32.68 11.64 -37.15
CA GLY A 48 -32.28 13.05 -37.37
C GLY A 48 -32.34 13.90 -36.11
N GLU A 49 -31.98 13.29 -34.97
CA GLU A 49 -31.95 13.91 -33.64
C GLU A 49 -30.66 14.73 -33.47
N TRP A 50 -30.45 15.70 -34.36
CA TRP A 50 -29.14 16.33 -34.62
C TRP A 50 -28.44 16.93 -33.38
N GLU A 51 -29.20 17.38 -32.38
CA GLU A 51 -28.65 17.93 -31.14
C GLU A 51 -28.14 16.81 -30.20
N GLU A 52 -28.83 15.68 -30.10
CA GLU A 52 -28.36 14.50 -29.37
C GLU A 52 -27.20 13.79 -30.08
N VAL A 53 -27.17 13.81 -31.41
CA VAL A 53 -26.02 13.32 -32.21
C VAL A 53 -24.74 14.10 -31.89
N GLU A 54 -24.77 15.44 -31.90
CA GLU A 54 -23.59 16.25 -31.55
C GLU A 54 -23.21 16.11 -30.07
N LYS A 55 -24.21 16.03 -29.18
CA LYS A 55 -24.03 15.84 -27.74
C LYS A 55 -23.36 14.48 -27.43
N TYR A 56 -23.81 13.39 -28.03
CA TYR A 56 -23.18 12.07 -27.89
C TYR A 56 -21.74 12.08 -28.42
N LEU A 57 -21.50 12.62 -29.62
CA LEU A 57 -20.15 12.77 -30.19
C LEU A 57 -19.21 13.56 -29.28
N SER A 58 -19.69 14.60 -28.59
CA SER A 58 -18.86 15.46 -27.73
C SER A 58 -18.18 14.75 -26.55
N GLY A 59 -18.68 13.56 -26.15
CA GLY A 59 -18.04 12.70 -25.16
C GLY A 59 -16.80 11.95 -25.69
N PHE A 60 -16.63 11.90 -27.02
CA PHE A 60 -15.55 11.16 -27.69
C PHE A 60 -14.60 12.05 -28.49
N THR A 61 -15.10 13.14 -29.09
CA THR A 61 -14.30 14.09 -29.86
C THR A 61 -14.98 15.46 -30.04
N LYS A 62 -14.18 16.50 -30.30
CA LYS A 62 -14.60 17.88 -30.60
C LYS A 62 -14.25 18.26 -32.05
N VAL A 63 -14.83 19.37 -32.52
CA VAL A 63 -14.63 19.88 -33.89
C VAL A 63 -13.15 20.06 -34.23
N ASP A 64 -12.36 20.57 -33.27
CA ASP A 64 -10.97 21.00 -33.48
C ASP A 64 -9.93 19.89 -33.25
N ASP A 65 -10.32 18.70 -32.78
CA ASP A 65 -9.37 17.66 -32.36
C ASP A 65 -8.51 17.13 -33.51
N ASN A 66 -9.13 16.87 -34.66
CA ASN A 66 -8.45 16.40 -35.87
C ASN A 66 -9.33 16.54 -37.14
N ARG A 67 -8.71 16.33 -38.31
CA ARG A 67 -9.34 16.51 -39.63
C ARG A 67 -10.55 15.59 -39.90
N TYR A 68 -10.59 14.40 -39.29
CA TYR A 68 -11.74 13.50 -39.40
C TYR A 68 -12.90 13.99 -38.52
N SER A 69 -12.63 14.38 -37.27
CA SER A 69 -13.62 14.98 -36.36
C SER A 69 -14.24 16.24 -36.95
N MET A 70 -13.41 17.15 -37.49
CA MET A 70 -13.85 18.35 -38.18
C MET A 70 -14.82 18.03 -39.33
N LYS A 71 -14.52 17.01 -40.16
CA LYS A 71 -15.40 16.61 -41.27
C LYS A 71 -16.68 15.93 -40.78
N ILE A 72 -16.63 15.15 -39.70
CA ILE A 72 -17.82 14.54 -39.05
C ILE A 72 -18.82 15.63 -38.64
N PHE A 73 -18.38 16.62 -37.87
CA PHE A 73 -19.26 17.73 -37.46
C PHE A 73 -19.72 18.59 -38.65
N PHE A 74 -18.86 18.82 -39.65
CA PHE A 74 -19.24 19.57 -40.85
C PHE A 74 -20.39 18.90 -41.62
N GLU A 75 -20.29 17.60 -41.94
CA GLU A 75 -21.33 16.92 -42.71
C GLU A 75 -22.67 16.82 -41.94
N ILE A 76 -22.62 16.58 -40.62
CA ILE A 76 -23.82 16.58 -39.75
C ILE A 76 -24.52 17.96 -39.79
N ARG A 77 -23.76 19.05 -39.64
CA ARG A 77 -24.32 20.42 -39.62
C ARG A 77 -24.78 20.88 -41.00
N LYS A 78 -24.11 20.44 -42.06
CA LYS A 78 -24.52 20.62 -43.45
C LYS A 78 -25.83 19.89 -43.75
N GLN A 79 -26.02 18.66 -43.27
CA GLN A 79 -27.29 17.93 -43.40
C GLN A 79 -28.41 18.59 -42.57
N LYS A 80 -28.13 19.02 -41.34
CA LYS A 80 -29.04 19.81 -40.48
C LYS A 80 -29.54 21.08 -41.18
N TYR A 81 -28.66 21.76 -41.92
CA TYR A 81 -28.97 22.94 -42.73
C TYR A 81 -29.79 22.61 -43.98
N LEU A 82 -29.40 21.61 -44.78
CA LEU A 82 -30.14 21.19 -45.98
C LEU A 82 -31.56 20.72 -45.63
N GLU A 83 -31.77 20.07 -44.49
CA GLU A 83 -33.11 19.69 -44.01
C GLU A 83 -33.97 20.87 -43.56
N ALA A 84 -33.38 22.01 -43.16
CA ALA A 84 -34.13 23.24 -42.90
C ALA A 84 -34.57 23.90 -44.21
N LEU A 85 -33.68 23.93 -45.22
CA LEU A 85 -34.02 24.41 -46.58
C LEU A 85 -35.10 23.55 -47.24
N ASP A 86 -35.03 22.22 -47.13
CA ASP A 86 -36.01 21.28 -47.70
C ASP A 86 -37.40 21.42 -47.07
N LYS A 87 -37.45 21.74 -45.76
CA LYS A 87 -38.68 22.10 -45.03
C LYS A 87 -39.16 23.54 -45.29
N ARG A 88 -38.44 24.31 -46.13
CA ARG A 88 -38.64 25.74 -46.41
C ARG A 88 -38.54 26.66 -45.18
N ASP A 89 -37.94 26.18 -44.10
CA ASP A 89 -37.70 26.93 -42.87
C ASP A 89 -36.43 27.79 -43.03
N ARG A 90 -36.55 28.87 -43.82
CA ARG A 90 -35.45 29.83 -44.07
C ARG A 90 -34.94 30.47 -42.76
N ALA A 91 -35.77 30.60 -41.72
CA ALA A 91 -35.35 31.14 -40.43
C ALA A 91 -34.39 30.18 -39.69
N LYS A 92 -34.77 28.89 -39.58
CA LYS A 92 -33.92 27.86 -38.98
C LYS A 92 -32.67 27.57 -39.81
N ALA A 93 -32.77 27.65 -41.15
CA ALA A 93 -31.60 27.54 -42.02
C ALA A 93 -30.56 28.64 -41.75
N VAL A 94 -30.99 29.90 -41.59
CA VAL A 94 -30.11 31.02 -41.21
C VAL A 94 -29.50 30.81 -39.81
N ASP A 95 -30.28 30.34 -38.83
CA ASP A 95 -29.78 30.10 -37.48
C ASP A 95 -28.68 29.03 -37.44
N VAL A 96 -28.87 27.90 -38.13
CA VAL A 96 -27.86 26.85 -38.31
C VAL A 96 -26.65 27.35 -39.10
N LEU A 97 -26.85 28.19 -40.13
CA LEU A 97 -25.73 28.76 -40.89
C LEU A 97 -24.84 29.66 -40.02
N VAL A 98 -25.44 30.49 -39.17
CA VAL A 98 -24.73 31.47 -38.34
C VAL A 98 -24.09 30.85 -37.09
N LYS A 99 -24.75 29.88 -36.44
CA LYS A 99 -24.25 29.21 -35.23
C LYS A 99 -23.33 28.03 -35.53
N ASP A 100 -23.80 27.12 -36.38
CA ASP A 100 -23.21 25.78 -36.49
C ASP A 100 -22.18 25.71 -37.61
N LEU A 101 -22.48 26.32 -38.77
CA LEU A 101 -21.64 26.25 -39.96
C LEU A 101 -20.58 27.36 -40.08
N LYS A 102 -20.83 28.54 -39.51
CA LYS A 102 -19.91 29.69 -39.54
C LYS A 102 -18.50 29.37 -39.00
N VAL A 103 -18.40 28.44 -38.05
CA VAL A 103 -17.11 27.96 -37.50
C VAL A 103 -16.20 27.40 -38.59
N PHE A 104 -16.75 26.78 -39.64
CA PHE A 104 -15.97 26.17 -40.72
C PHE A 104 -15.48 27.18 -41.78
N ALA A 105 -16.00 28.41 -41.79
CA ALA A 105 -15.62 29.45 -42.75
C ALA A 105 -14.13 29.83 -42.67
N ALA A 106 -13.50 29.65 -41.51
CA ALA A 106 -12.07 29.85 -41.30
C ALA A 106 -11.18 28.80 -42.01
N PHE A 107 -11.75 27.66 -42.42
CA PHE A 107 -11.03 26.57 -43.08
C PHE A 107 -11.34 26.46 -44.58
N ASN A 108 -12.53 26.90 -45.01
CA ASN A 108 -12.88 27.06 -46.42
C ASN A 108 -13.93 28.17 -46.60
N GLU A 109 -13.47 29.37 -46.95
CA GLU A 109 -14.32 30.56 -47.14
C GLU A 109 -15.17 30.47 -48.42
N GLU A 110 -14.66 29.79 -49.46
CA GLU A 110 -15.37 29.62 -50.75
C GLU A 110 -16.58 28.70 -50.58
N LEU A 111 -16.40 27.55 -49.93
CA LEU A 111 -17.48 26.62 -49.61
C LEU A 111 -18.54 27.26 -48.68
N PHE A 112 -18.13 28.13 -47.75
CA PHE A 112 -19.08 28.87 -46.93
C PHE A 112 -19.89 29.90 -47.75
N LYS A 113 -19.28 30.54 -48.75
CA LYS A 113 -19.99 31.42 -49.71
C LYS A 113 -20.97 30.63 -50.58
N GLU A 114 -20.58 29.46 -51.11
CA GLU A 114 -21.48 28.57 -51.86
C GLU A 114 -22.69 28.14 -51.00
N ILE A 115 -22.44 27.67 -49.77
CA ILE A 115 -23.51 27.27 -48.83
C ILE A 115 -24.44 28.45 -48.50
N THR A 116 -23.90 29.67 -48.37
CA THR A 116 -24.68 30.89 -48.14
C THR A 116 -25.55 31.26 -49.36
N GLN A 117 -25.05 31.06 -50.59
CA GLN A 117 -25.82 31.30 -51.81
C GLN A 117 -27.07 30.41 -51.92
N LEU A 118 -27.09 29.22 -51.29
CA LEU A 118 -28.26 28.34 -51.27
C LEU A 118 -29.51 28.97 -50.60
N LEU A 119 -29.35 29.99 -49.74
CA LEU A 119 -30.48 30.77 -49.20
C LEU A 119 -31.18 31.64 -50.26
N THR A 120 -30.47 31.99 -51.34
CA THR A 120 -31.00 32.85 -52.42
C THR A 120 -31.80 32.07 -53.47
N LEU A 121 -31.69 30.75 -53.47
CA LEU A 121 -32.48 29.86 -54.33
C LEU A 121 -33.84 29.56 -53.69
N ASP A 122 -34.87 29.42 -54.53
CA ASP A 122 -36.18 28.90 -54.08
C ASP A 122 -36.22 27.36 -54.00
N ASN A 123 -35.29 26.69 -54.68
CA ASN A 123 -34.98 25.27 -54.50
C ASN A 123 -33.46 25.06 -54.52
N PHE A 124 -32.89 24.58 -53.41
CA PHE A 124 -31.44 24.37 -53.30
C PHE A 124 -30.90 23.27 -54.24
N ARG A 125 -31.78 22.40 -54.78
CA ARG A 125 -31.41 21.38 -55.78
C ARG A 125 -31.12 21.97 -57.17
N ASP A 126 -31.41 23.25 -57.38
CA ASP A 126 -31.06 23.97 -58.60
C ASP A 126 -29.54 24.26 -58.66
N ASN A 127 -28.81 24.07 -57.55
CA ASN A 127 -27.35 24.04 -57.51
C ASN A 127 -26.83 22.71 -58.10
N GLU A 128 -25.86 22.80 -59.03
CA GLU A 128 -25.31 21.65 -59.77
C GLU A 128 -24.78 20.52 -58.87
N GLN A 129 -24.12 20.86 -57.74
CA GLN A 129 -23.61 19.87 -56.79
C GLN A 129 -24.74 19.15 -56.00
N LEU A 130 -25.85 19.83 -55.76
CA LEU A 130 -27.00 19.34 -54.96
C LEU A 130 -28.17 18.82 -55.81
N SER A 131 -28.05 18.89 -57.14
CA SER A 131 -29.00 18.31 -58.12
C SER A 131 -29.38 16.84 -57.87
N LYS A 132 -28.49 16.07 -57.23
CA LYS A 132 -28.68 14.65 -56.88
C LYS A 132 -29.29 14.43 -55.49
N TYR A 133 -29.61 15.48 -54.73
CA TYR A 133 -30.18 15.37 -53.39
C TYR A 133 -31.65 14.93 -53.48
N GLY A 134 -31.91 13.67 -53.14
CA GLY A 134 -33.25 13.07 -53.17
C GLY A 134 -34.14 13.48 -52.00
N ASP A 135 -34.76 12.49 -51.35
CA ASP A 135 -35.50 12.68 -50.10
C ASP A 135 -34.56 12.68 -48.87
N THR A 136 -35.05 13.20 -47.74
CA THR A 136 -34.24 13.33 -46.52
C THR A 136 -33.78 12.00 -45.93
N LYS A 137 -34.50 10.88 -46.12
CA LYS A 137 -34.06 9.57 -45.60
C LYS A 137 -32.90 9.01 -46.43
N SER A 138 -32.98 9.12 -47.75
CA SER A 138 -31.87 8.76 -48.64
C SER A 138 -30.64 9.62 -48.37
N ALA A 139 -30.80 10.93 -48.18
CA ALA A 139 -29.70 11.85 -47.84
C ALA A 139 -29.01 11.46 -46.51
N ARG A 140 -29.78 11.20 -45.44
CA ARG A 140 -29.26 10.70 -44.16
C ARG A 140 -28.51 9.38 -44.32
N GLY A 141 -29.03 8.43 -45.11
CA GLY A 141 -28.39 7.14 -45.38
C GLY A 141 -27.05 7.27 -46.09
N ILE A 142 -26.96 8.16 -47.10
CA ILE A 142 -25.71 8.44 -47.82
C ILE A 142 -24.69 9.09 -46.88
N MET A 143 -25.10 10.12 -46.12
CA MET A 143 -24.24 10.79 -45.14
C MET A 143 -23.74 9.81 -44.07
N LEU A 144 -24.61 8.95 -43.52
CA LEU A 144 -24.25 7.95 -42.51
C LEU A 144 -23.19 6.96 -43.02
N ALA A 145 -23.27 6.56 -44.29
CA ALA A 145 -22.26 5.70 -44.92
C ALA A 145 -20.89 6.38 -45.11
N GLU A 146 -20.83 7.72 -45.12
CA GLU A 146 -19.58 8.48 -45.06
C GLU A 146 -19.11 8.71 -43.62
N LEU A 147 -20.02 9.07 -42.70
CA LEU A 147 -19.71 9.24 -41.27
C LEU A 147 -19.10 7.98 -40.65
N LYS A 148 -19.62 6.78 -40.97
CA LYS A 148 -19.02 5.51 -40.54
C LYS A 148 -17.54 5.40 -40.92
N LYS A 149 -17.20 5.66 -42.18
CA LYS A 149 -15.82 5.63 -42.69
C LYS A 149 -14.93 6.66 -42.02
N LEU A 150 -15.47 7.85 -41.70
CA LEU A 150 -14.73 8.89 -40.98
C LEU A 150 -14.49 8.50 -39.51
N ILE A 151 -15.45 7.86 -38.84
CA ILE A 151 -15.31 7.37 -37.46
C ILE A 151 -14.31 6.20 -37.41
N GLU A 152 -14.40 5.23 -38.32
CA GLU A 152 -13.47 4.10 -38.43
C GLU A 152 -12.03 4.54 -38.73
N ALA A 153 -11.85 5.62 -39.51
CA ALA A 153 -10.55 6.20 -39.81
C ALA A 153 -9.99 7.12 -38.71
N ASN A 154 -10.81 7.57 -37.75
CA ASN A 154 -10.45 8.57 -36.75
C ASN A 154 -9.68 7.91 -35.57
N PRO A 155 -8.41 8.32 -35.30
CA PRO A 155 -7.61 7.71 -34.23
C PRO A 155 -8.24 7.72 -32.83
N LEU A 156 -9.14 8.67 -32.53
CA LEU A 156 -9.78 8.81 -31.22
C LEU A 156 -10.83 7.70 -30.92
N PHE A 157 -11.29 6.99 -31.95
CA PHE A 157 -12.25 5.88 -31.85
C PHE A 157 -11.58 4.50 -31.96
N ARG A 158 -10.28 4.45 -32.27
CA ARG A 158 -9.49 3.21 -32.23
C ARG A 158 -9.61 2.59 -30.84
N ASP A 159 -9.81 1.27 -30.80
CA ASP A 159 -10.00 0.47 -29.59
C ASP A 159 -11.22 0.85 -28.71
N LYS A 160 -12.17 1.64 -29.26
CA LYS A 160 -13.47 1.98 -28.63
C LYS A 160 -14.70 1.42 -29.35
N LEU A 161 -14.55 0.93 -30.59
CA LEU A 161 -15.66 0.47 -31.45
C LEU A 161 -16.12 -0.97 -31.20
N GLN A 162 -15.45 -1.72 -30.31
CA GLN A 162 -15.80 -3.10 -29.97
C GLN A 162 -15.80 -3.28 -28.45
N LEU A 163 -16.87 -3.87 -27.91
CA LEU A 163 -16.95 -4.23 -26.49
C LEU A 163 -16.06 -5.47 -26.23
N PRO A 164 -15.18 -5.48 -25.22
CA PRO A 164 -14.35 -6.65 -24.93
C PRO A 164 -15.21 -7.88 -24.55
N PRO A 165 -14.89 -9.09 -25.05
CA PRO A 165 -15.70 -10.29 -24.81
C PRO A 165 -15.58 -10.80 -23.36
N LEU A 166 -16.45 -10.31 -22.49
CA LEU A 166 -16.61 -10.75 -21.11
C LEU A 166 -17.33 -12.11 -21.07
N LYS A 167 -16.78 -13.09 -20.34
CA LYS A 167 -17.41 -14.41 -20.19
C LYS A 167 -18.61 -14.31 -19.26
N ASN A 168 -19.80 -14.70 -19.72
CA ASN A 168 -21.07 -14.61 -18.96
C ASN A 168 -21.02 -15.27 -17.57
N SER A 169 -20.17 -16.30 -17.37
CA SER A 169 -19.93 -16.87 -16.03
C SER A 169 -19.30 -15.86 -15.07
N ARG A 170 -18.30 -15.09 -15.51
CA ARG A 170 -17.61 -14.07 -14.71
C ARG A 170 -18.49 -12.84 -14.48
N LEU A 171 -19.31 -12.46 -15.47
CA LEU A 171 -20.37 -11.44 -15.32
C LEU A 171 -21.33 -11.84 -14.19
N ARG A 172 -21.89 -13.06 -14.26
CA ARG A 172 -22.86 -13.56 -13.27
C ARG A 172 -22.24 -13.77 -11.89
N THR A 173 -20.98 -14.19 -11.79
CA THR A 173 -20.28 -14.26 -10.50
C THR A 173 -20.08 -12.88 -9.88
N LEU A 174 -19.66 -11.87 -10.65
CA LEU A 174 -19.45 -10.51 -10.15
C LEU A 174 -20.77 -9.85 -9.73
N ILE A 175 -21.82 -9.94 -10.56
CA ILE A 175 -23.17 -9.45 -10.20
C ILE A 175 -23.67 -10.13 -8.92
N ASN A 176 -23.51 -11.46 -8.80
CA ASN A 176 -23.87 -12.19 -7.58
C ASN A 176 -22.99 -11.87 -6.36
N GLN A 177 -21.84 -11.21 -6.52
CA GLN A 177 -20.96 -10.78 -5.43
C GLN A 177 -21.12 -9.30 -5.06
N SER A 178 -21.53 -8.43 -5.99
CA SER A 178 -21.64 -6.98 -5.74
C SER A 178 -23.07 -6.48 -5.53
N LEU A 179 -24.09 -7.15 -6.09
CA LEU A 179 -25.49 -6.68 -6.05
C LEU A 179 -26.40 -7.52 -5.13
N ASN A 180 -25.94 -8.69 -4.67
CA ASN A 180 -26.71 -9.58 -3.78
C ASN A 180 -26.48 -9.32 -2.27
N TRP A 181 -26.01 -8.13 -1.88
CA TRP A 181 -25.73 -7.79 -0.48
C TRP A 181 -26.95 -7.98 0.44
N GLN A 182 -28.16 -7.64 -0.04
CA GLN A 182 -29.43 -7.89 0.68
C GLN A 182 -29.70 -9.38 0.96
N HIS A 183 -29.25 -10.28 0.08
CA HIS A 183 -29.36 -11.73 0.28
C HIS A 183 -28.20 -12.31 1.12
N GLN A 184 -26.99 -11.74 1.06
CA GLN A 184 -25.89 -12.17 1.94
C GLN A 184 -26.14 -11.85 3.42
N LEU A 185 -26.90 -10.78 3.71
CA LEU A 185 -27.32 -10.42 5.07
C LEU A 185 -28.68 -11.02 5.49
N CYS A 186 -29.34 -11.77 4.60
CA CYS A 186 -30.58 -12.48 4.91
C CYS A 186 -30.31 -13.70 5.81
N LYS A 187 -31.12 -13.88 6.87
CA LYS A 187 -30.98 -15.02 7.81
C LYS A 187 -31.17 -16.41 7.19
N ASN A 188 -31.73 -16.51 5.98
CA ASN A 188 -31.88 -17.77 5.22
C ASN A 188 -31.66 -17.50 3.72
N PRO A 189 -30.40 -17.42 3.24
CA PRO A 189 -30.10 -17.09 1.85
C PRO A 189 -30.54 -18.23 0.91
N ARG A 190 -31.22 -17.87 -0.19
CA ARG A 190 -31.52 -18.83 -1.28
C ARG A 190 -30.30 -18.97 -2.20
N PRO A 191 -29.90 -20.19 -2.61
CA PRO A 191 -28.69 -20.41 -3.41
C PRO A 191 -28.77 -19.88 -4.85
N ASN A 192 -29.96 -19.52 -5.33
CA ASN A 192 -30.18 -18.68 -6.51
C ASN A 192 -31.42 -17.80 -6.24
N PRO A 193 -31.26 -16.50 -5.95
CA PRO A 193 -32.39 -15.57 -5.92
C PRO A 193 -32.90 -15.29 -7.35
N ASP A 194 -34.18 -14.91 -7.47
CA ASP A 194 -34.78 -14.50 -8.76
C ASP A 194 -34.35 -13.06 -9.09
N ILE A 195 -33.97 -12.81 -10.34
CA ILE A 195 -33.38 -11.54 -10.80
C ILE A 195 -34.31 -10.34 -10.58
N LYS A 196 -35.63 -10.59 -10.54
CA LYS A 196 -36.66 -9.60 -10.19
C LYS A 196 -36.51 -8.99 -8.80
N THR A 197 -35.76 -9.63 -7.90
CA THR A 197 -35.45 -9.09 -6.55
C THR A 197 -34.33 -8.04 -6.54
N LEU A 198 -33.75 -7.68 -7.70
CA LEU A 198 -32.85 -6.52 -7.83
C LEU A 198 -33.58 -5.17 -7.82
N PHE A 199 -34.90 -5.16 -8.06
CA PHE A 199 -35.69 -3.93 -8.24
C PHE A 199 -36.75 -3.71 -7.15
N VAL A 200 -36.77 -4.54 -6.10
CA VAL A 200 -37.70 -4.46 -4.95
C VAL A 200 -36.96 -4.95 -3.71
N ASP A 201 -37.00 -4.18 -2.61
CA ASP A 201 -36.28 -4.53 -1.37
C ASP A 201 -36.66 -5.91 -0.82
N HIS A 202 -35.64 -6.68 -0.45
CA HIS A 202 -35.78 -8.06 0.03
C HIS A 202 -36.52 -8.14 1.39
N SER A 203 -37.84 -8.22 1.31
CA SER A 203 -38.72 -8.33 2.47
C SER A 203 -38.72 -9.75 3.04
N CYS A 204 -37.97 -9.98 4.12
CA CYS A 204 -38.00 -11.24 4.88
C CYS A 204 -39.38 -11.45 5.53
N GLY A 205 -40.16 -12.41 5.02
CA GLY A 205 -41.46 -12.78 5.58
C GLY A 205 -41.36 -13.18 7.06
N THR A 206 -42.14 -12.52 7.92
CA THR A 206 -42.06 -12.65 9.38
C THR A 206 -42.44 -14.05 9.86
N SER A 207 -41.51 -14.76 10.50
CA SER A 207 -41.75 -16.08 11.09
C SER A 207 -42.33 -15.98 12.51
N ASN A 208 -43.63 -16.16 12.66
CA ASN A 208 -44.24 -16.71 13.88
C ASN A 208 -45.64 -17.29 13.56
N GLY A 209 -45.98 -18.52 13.97
CA GLY A 209 -45.17 -19.46 14.76
C GLY A 209 -45.76 -20.87 14.84
N ALA A 210 -45.53 -21.55 15.97
CA ALA A 210 -46.03 -22.89 16.34
C ALA A 210 -45.49 -24.12 15.55
N ARG A 211 -44.36 -24.67 16.05
CA ARG A 211 -44.23 -26.13 16.27
C ARG A 211 -44.86 -26.45 17.63
N ALA A 212 -45.48 -27.60 17.90
CA ALA A 212 -45.98 -28.71 17.09
C ALA A 212 -47.16 -29.37 17.87
N PRO A 213 -47.88 -30.40 17.36
CA PRO A 213 -47.31 -31.75 17.25
C PRO A 213 -47.73 -32.54 15.99
N SER A 214 -47.07 -33.67 15.75
CA SER A 214 -47.43 -34.67 14.74
C SER A 214 -48.33 -35.77 15.30
N PRO A 215 -49.34 -36.25 14.54
CA PRO A 215 -49.93 -37.58 14.75
C PRO A 215 -49.59 -38.57 13.62
N VAL A 216 -49.67 -39.86 13.93
CA VAL A 216 -49.31 -41.00 13.06
C VAL A 216 -50.53 -41.56 12.33
N THR A 217 -50.33 -42.17 11.16
CA THR A 217 -51.38 -42.87 10.40
C THR A 217 -51.76 -44.22 11.02
N ASN A 218 -53.02 -44.35 11.45
CA ASN A 218 -53.87 -45.57 11.50
C ASN A 218 -53.36 -46.88 12.19
N PRO A 219 -54.27 -47.79 12.61
CA PRO A 219 -55.62 -47.57 13.17
C PRO A 219 -55.91 -48.47 14.40
N LEU A 220 -56.98 -48.19 15.16
CA LEU A 220 -57.83 -49.21 15.79
C LEU A 220 -59.12 -48.61 16.38
N MET A 221 -60.24 -49.34 16.23
CA MET A 221 -61.57 -49.21 16.89
C MET A 221 -62.16 -47.81 17.15
N GLY A 222 -63.26 -47.52 16.45
CA GLY A 222 -63.98 -46.24 16.51
C GLY A 222 -65.24 -46.20 17.38
N ALA A 223 -66.02 -45.13 17.17
CA ALA A 223 -67.41 -44.98 17.60
C ALA A 223 -68.14 -43.89 16.77
N VAL A 224 -69.48 -43.91 16.82
CA VAL A 224 -70.49 -43.16 16.03
C VAL A 224 -71.51 -42.61 17.07
N PRO A 225 -72.19 -41.43 16.94
CA PRO A 225 -72.91 -40.95 15.74
C PRO A 225 -72.97 -39.42 15.42
N LYS A 226 -73.58 -39.16 14.24
CA LYS A 226 -74.49 -38.09 13.72
C LYS A 226 -74.98 -36.95 14.69
N ALA A 227 -75.54 -35.81 14.24
CA ALA A 227 -76.23 -35.49 12.98
C ALA A 227 -76.40 -33.96 12.66
N GLY A 228 -76.76 -33.62 11.41
CA GLY A 228 -77.71 -32.53 11.10
C GLY A 228 -77.25 -31.36 10.18
N GLY A 229 -78.07 -30.99 9.19
CA GLY A 229 -78.00 -29.70 8.44
C GLY A 229 -77.74 -29.81 6.92
N PHE A 230 -78.79 -29.80 6.09
CA PHE A 230 -78.75 -30.08 4.63
C PHE A 230 -78.94 -28.79 3.75
N PRO A 231 -79.02 -28.82 2.38
CA PRO A 231 -78.38 -27.83 1.50
C PRO A 231 -79.37 -26.96 0.68
N PRO A 232 -78.88 -26.22 -0.34
CA PRO A 232 -79.01 -26.68 -1.75
C PRO A 232 -77.71 -26.43 -2.58
N LEU A 233 -77.54 -26.79 -3.87
CA LEU A 233 -78.41 -27.46 -4.85
C LEU A 233 -77.58 -28.52 -5.68
N SER A 234 -77.53 -28.46 -7.02
CA SER A 234 -76.84 -29.45 -7.89
C SER A 234 -76.41 -28.88 -9.26
N ALA A 235 -75.67 -29.69 -10.04
CA ALA A 235 -75.02 -29.33 -11.31
C ALA A 235 -75.95 -29.37 -12.55
N HIS A 236 -75.56 -28.65 -13.61
CA HIS A 236 -76.06 -28.82 -14.98
C HIS A 236 -75.01 -28.49 -16.05
N GLY A 237 -75.02 -29.26 -17.15
CA GLY A 237 -74.78 -28.78 -18.52
C GLY A 237 -76.06 -29.03 -19.35
N PRO A 238 -76.04 -29.06 -20.70
CA PRO A 238 -74.91 -28.88 -21.63
C PRO A 238 -75.24 -27.87 -22.77
N PHE A 239 -74.73 -28.14 -23.99
CA PHE A 239 -75.01 -27.56 -25.33
C PHE A 239 -74.02 -26.55 -25.96
N GLN A 240 -73.92 -26.70 -27.28
CA GLN A 240 -73.13 -25.95 -28.27
C GLN A 240 -74.07 -25.69 -29.47
N PRO A 241 -73.86 -24.65 -30.30
CA PRO A 241 -73.35 -24.96 -31.64
C PRO A 241 -72.40 -23.92 -32.30
N THR A 242 -71.64 -24.49 -33.23
CA THR A 242 -70.85 -24.05 -34.42
C THR A 242 -71.36 -22.85 -35.28
N PRO A 243 -70.67 -22.38 -36.37
CA PRO A 243 -69.48 -22.95 -37.09
C PRO A 243 -68.36 -21.96 -37.57
N ALA A 244 -67.35 -22.53 -38.26
CA ALA A 244 -66.46 -21.94 -39.31
C ALA A 244 -65.25 -21.06 -38.87
N ALA A 245 -64.05 -21.14 -39.49
CA ALA A 245 -63.49 -22.09 -40.47
C ALA A 245 -61.93 -22.18 -40.45
N LEU A 246 -61.39 -23.16 -41.18
CA LEU A 246 -59.97 -23.61 -41.33
C LEU A 246 -59.26 -22.92 -42.55
N PRO A 247 -57.98 -23.21 -42.96
CA PRO A 247 -57.10 -24.34 -42.59
C PRO A 247 -55.58 -24.08 -42.37
N THR A 248 -54.85 -25.15 -42.05
CA THR A 248 -53.37 -25.31 -42.11
C THR A 248 -52.95 -26.19 -43.30
N SER A 249 -51.68 -26.14 -43.74
CA SER A 249 -50.88 -27.11 -44.57
C SER A 249 -49.82 -26.36 -45.44
N LEU A 250 -48.82 -26.93 -46.13
CA LEU A 250 -48.21 -28.29 -46.26
C LEU A 250 -46.71 -28.16 -46.73
N ALA A 251 -46.07 -29.24 -47.20
CA ALA A 251 -44.66 -29.30 -47.63
C ALA A 251 -44.41 -30.07 -48.96
N GLY A 252 -43.20 -29.95 -49.54
CA GLY A 252 -42.70 -30.60 -50.80
C GLY A 252 -42.09 -29.57 -51.78
N TRP A 253 -41.27 -29.85 -52.82
CA TRP A 253 -40.52 -30.99 -53.43
C TRP A 253 -39.65 -30.37 -54.59
N MET A 254 -38.72 -30.96 -55.38
CA MET A 254 -38.03 -32.26 -55.66
C MET A 254 -36.73 -31.93 -56.49
N ALA A 255 -35.82 -32.76 -57.06
CA ALA A 255 -35.53 -34.21 -57.14
C ALA A 255 -34.00 -34.46 -57.43
N ASN A 256 -33.63 -35.16 -58.53
CA ASN A 256 -32.30 -35.62 -59.02
C ASN A 256 -32.46 -36.11 -60.51
N PRO A 257 -31.55 -36.77 -61.29
CA PRO A 257 -30.09 -37.06 -61.18
C PRO A 257 -29.20 -37.02 -62.49
N SER A 258 -27.85 -37.02 -62.32
CA SER A 258 -26.79 -37.64 -63.21
C SER A 258 -26.54 -37.13 -64.67
N PRO A 259 -25.49 -37.54 -65.45
CA PRO A 259 -24.32 -38.43 -65.19
C PRO A 259 -22.91 -37.86 -65.59
N LEU A 260 -21.88 -38.73 -65.64
CA LEU A 260 -20.44 -38.57 -66.04
C LEU A 260 -20.23 -38.72 -67.59
N PRO A 261 -19.01 -38.57 -68.24
CA PRO A 261 -17.62 -38.75 -67.74
C PRO A 261 -16.43 -37.88 -68.31
N HIS A 262 -15.23 -38.09 -67.71
CA HIS A 262 -13.78 -38.03 -68.13
C HIS A 262 -13.30 -37.48 -69.51
N PRO A 263 -11.98 -37.12 -69.72
CA PRO A 263 -10.73 -37.38 -68.94
C PRO A 263 -9.91 -36.06 -68.64
N SER A 264 -8.56 -35.89 -68.59
CA SER A 264 -7.29 -36.67 -68.75
C SER A 264 -6.03 -35.90 -68.24
N ALA A 265 -4.98 -36.62 -67.77
CA ALA A 265 -3.51 -36.35 -67.81
C ALA A 265 -2.87 -35.00 -67.33
N SER A 266 -1.66 -34.95 -66.71
CA SER A 266 -0.78 -35.99 -66.12
C SER A 266 0.42 -35.44 -65.29
N ALA A 267 0.87 -36.22 -64.28
CA ALA A 267 2.23 -36.37 -63.72
C ALA A 267 2.83 -35.33 -62.72
N GLY A 268 3.51 -35.84 -61.67
CA GLY A 268 4.24 -35.10 -60.62
C GLY A 268 3.95 -35.63 -59.18
N PRO A 269 4.76 -36.54 -58.57
CA PRO A 269 4.20 -37.47 -57.55
C PRO A 269 4.88 -37.59 -56.16
N LEU A 270 4.09 -38.11 -55.20
CA LEU A 270 4.43 -38.83 -53.94
C LEU A 270 5.09 -38.04 -52.79
N GLY A 271 4.81 -38.31 -51.49
CA GLY A 271 3.94 -39.27 -50.76
C GLY A 271 4.13 -39.04 -49.23
N LEU A 272 3.71 -39.83 -48.22
CA LEU A 272 2.73 -40.90 -47.89
C LEU A 272 2.89 -41.12 -46.34
N ALA A 273 1.99 -41.58 -45.47
CA ALA A 273 0.61 -42.11 -45.42
C ALA A 273 -0.05 -41.58 -44.08
N ALA A 274 -1.30 -41.77 -43.64
CA ALA A 274 -2.38 -42.78 -43.76
C ALA A 274 -2.16 -44.10 -42.93
N ALA A 275 -3.16 -44.79 -42.35
CA ALA A 275 -4.62 -44.70 -42.55
C ALA A 275 -5.53 -45.35 -41.46
N ASN A 276 -6.82 -44.95 -41.44
CA ASN A 276 -8.08 -45.74 -41.46
C ASN A 276 -8.64 -46.67 -40.33
N ASN A 277 -9.99 -46.54 -40.19
CA ASN A 277 -11.07 -47.55 -40.07
C ASN A 277 -11.39 -48.36 -38.76
N ALA A 278 -12.49 -47.95 -38.12
CA ALA A 278 -13.71 -48.69 -37.71
C ALA A 278 -13.73 -50.22 -37.43
N ALA A 279 -14.38 -50.64 -36.31
CA ALA A 279 -15.55 -51.57 -36.29
C ALA A 279 -16.19 -51.87 -34.88
N ILE A 280 -17.52 -51.68 -34.77
CA ILE A 280 -18.54 -52.65 -34.27
C ILE A 280 -18.67 -53.05 -32.74
N LEU A 281 -19.87 -52.72 -32.19
CA LEU A 281 -20.72 -53.39 -31.15
C LEU A 281 -20.61 -53.17 -29.60
N LYS A 282 -21.82 -52.97 -29.02
CA LYS A 282 -22.37 -53.35 -27.69
C LYS A 282 -22.13 -52.50 -26.41
N ARG A 283 -23.18 -51.69 -26.09
CA ARG A 283 -23.77 -51.46 -24.73
C ARG A 283 -24.21 -52.82 -24.09
N PRO A 284 -24.54 -52.96 -22.76
CA PRO A 284 -25.27 -51.97 -21.94
C PRO A 284 -25.11 -51.98 -20.38
N ARG A 285 -25.97 -51.16 -19.72
CA ARG A 285 -26.56 -51.27 -18.35
C ARG A 285 -25.87 -50.60 -17.13
N THR A 286 -26.74 -50.24 -16.19
CA THR A 286 -26.63 -49.49 -14.92
C THR A 286 -27.47 -50.21 -13.84
N PRO A 287 -27.49 -49.78 -12.55
CA PRO A 287 -26.46 -49.14 -11.73
C PRO A 287 -25.79 -50.20 -10.78
N PRO A 288 -26.11 -50.47 -9.47
CA PRO A 288 -27.01 -49.85 -8.47
C PRO A 288 -26.36 -49.48 -7.08
N THR A 289 -27.13 -48.74 -6.27
CA THR A 289 -27.20 -48.72 -4.77
C THR A 289 -26.02 -49.21 -3.89
N ASN A 290 -25.36 -48.30 -3.14
CA ASN A 290 -25.74 -47.98 -1.75
C ASN A 290 -24.93 -46.83 -1.11
N ASN A 291 -25.64 -45.95 -0.40
CA ASN A 291 -25.16 -45.12 0.73
C ASN A 291 -25.66 -45.80 2.04
N PRO A 292 -25.26 -45.42 3.29
CA PRO A 292 -24.66 -44.14 3.70
C PRO A 292 -23.48 -44.21 4.71
N ALA A 293 -22.87 -43.06 5.03
CA ALA A 293 -22.78 -42.48 6.40
C ALA A 293 -21.53 -41.59 6.65
N MET A 294 -21.76 -40.49 7.38
CA MET A 294 -20.86 -39.66 8.21
C MET A 294 -19.64 -38.90 7.63
N ASP A 295 -19.79 -37.56 7.73
CA ASP A 295 -18.89 -36.59 8.38
C ASP A 295 -17.65 -35.99 7.68
N TYR A 296 -17.85 -34.74 7.24
CA TYR A 296 -17.04 -33.54 7.51
C TYR A 296 -15.51 -33.55 7.36
N GLN A 297 -15.05 -32.96 6.25
CA GLN A 297 -14.12 -31.79 6.17
C GLN A 297 -14.13 -31.31 4.69
N THR A 298 -14.30 -30.05 4.29
CA THR A 298 -14.08 -28.72 4.90
C THR A 298 -12.62 -28.26 4.93
N ALA A 299 -12.16 -27.76 3.78
CA ALA A 299 -10.90 -27.03 3.50
C ALA A 299 -10.99 -26.56 2.02
N ASP A 300 -10.34 -25.51 1.50
CA ASP A 300 -9.68 -24.31 2.08
C ASP A 300 -9.31 -23.33 0.94
N SER A 301 -8.93 -22.07 1.14
CA SER A 301 -8.79 -21.27 2.37
C SER A 301 -8.94 -19.78 2.05
N GLU A 302 -9.15 -18.96 3.08
CA GLU A 302 -8.97 -17.52 3.03
C GLU A 302 -7.50 -17.08 2.88
N HIS A 303 -7.32 -15.92 2.22
CA HIS A 303 -6.36 -14.82 2.48
C HIS A 303 -4.82 -15.08 2.40
N VAL A 304 -4.03 -14.32 1.61
CA VAL A 304 -3.50 -12.93 1.76
C VAL A 304 -2.48 -12.80 2.92
N LEU A 305 -1.40 -11.99 2.83
CA LEU A 305 -0.76 -11.09 3.86
C LEU A 305 0.66 -10.55 3.37
N LYS A 306 1.37 -9.60 4.07
CA LYS A 306 2.22 -8.45 3.53
C LYS A 306 3.70 -8.16 4.05
N ARG A 307 4.01 -7.39 5.11
CA ARG A 307 5.31 -6.98 5.79
C ARG A 307 6.40 -8.09 6.08
N SER A 308 7.70 -7.94 6.48
CA SER A 308 8.69 -6.85 6.80
C SER A 308 8.86 -6.39 8.30
N ARG A 309 9.82 -5.58 8.90
CA ARG A 309 11.19 -4.97 8.67
C ARG A 309 11.51 -3.65 9.55
N PRO A 310 12.70 -3.34 10.18
CA PRO A 310 13.15 -1.93 10.60
C PRO A 310 14.70 -1.52 10.84
N PHE A 311 15.09 -0.21 10.72
CA PHE A 311 16.29 0.55 11.32
C PHE A 311 17.73 0.77 10.66
N GLY A 312 18.67 1.53 11.34
CA GLY A 312 19.96 2.20 10.89
C GLY A 312 21.31 1.73 11.56
N LEU A 313 22.52 2.37 11.68
CA LEU A 313 23.19 3.75 11.60
C LEU A 313 24.72 3.63 11.15
N SER A 314 25.75 4.54 11.13
CA SER A 314 26.19 5.79 11.85
C SER A 314 27.28 6.67 11.10
N ASP A 315 28.36 7.20 11.75
CA ASP A 315 29.11 8.50 11.51
C ASP A 315 30.70 8.42 11.62
N GLU A 316 31.66 9.40 11.59
CA GLU A 316 31.83 10.91 11.60
C GLU A 316 33.28 11.36 11.11
N VAL A 317 33.78 12.62 11.38
CA VAL A 317 35.20 13.19 11.44
C VAL A 317 35.78 14.00 10.21
N HIS A 318 36.70 15.01 10.28
CA HIS A 318 36.86 16.31 11.04
C HIS A 318 38.15 17.16 10.67
N ASN A 319 38.13 18.44 10.17
CA ASN A 319 39.21 19.51 10.27
C ASN A 319 38.83 20.92 9.67
N LEU A 320 39.57 22.02 9.97
CA LEU A 320 39.24 23.49 9.72
C LEU A 320 40.46 24.30 9.13
N PRO A 321 40.42 25.62 8.71
CA PRO A 321 39.57 26.74 9.19
C PRO A 321 39.07 27.88 8.23
N ALA A 322 38.04 28.60 8.72
CA ALA A 322 37.74 30.06 8.62
C ALA A 322 37.52 30.83 7.27
N SER A 323 36.37 31.55 7.17
CA SER A 323 36.25 33.05 7.02
C SER A 323 35.12 33.56 6.08
N ILE A 324 34.46 34.65 6.49
CA ILE A 324 33.53 35.56 5.76
C ILE A 324 32.07 35.09 5.49
N LEU A 325 31.11 35.94 5.88
CA LEU A 325 29.67 35.94 5.53
C LEU A 325 29.39 37.00 4.45
N PRO A 326 28.31 36.88 3.64
CA PRO A 326 27.12 37.70 3.96
C PRO A 326 25.73 37.12 3.57
N VAL A 327 24.74 37.42 4.43
CA VAL A 327 23.33 37.78 4.13
C VAL A 327 22.45 36.84 3.27
N ALA A 328 21.66 36.03 3.99
CA ALA A 328 20.21 35.78 3.86
C ALA A 328 19.52 35.61 2.48
N TYR A 329 18.88 34.44 2.32
CA TYR A 329 17.46 34.36 1.93
C TYR A 329 16.79 33.20 2.69
N THR A 330 15.60 33.42 3.24
CA THR A 330 14.86 32.39 4.02
C THR A 330 13.85 31.66 3.14
N GLY A 331 14.11 30.39 2.84
CA GLY A 331 13.15 29.46 2.21
C GLY A 331 13.23 28.09 2.87
N GLN A 332 12.10 27.56 3.34
CA GLN A 332 12.07 26.32 4.12
C GLN A 332 12.03 25.07 3.23
N SER A 333 12.92 24.11 3.50
CA SER A 333 12.82 22.73 3.01
C SER A 333 12.95 21.76 4.19
N HIS A 334 11.84 21.51 4.88
CA HIS A 334 11.80 20.58 6.03
C HIS A 334 11.90 19.12 5.56
N GLY A 335 13.12 18.58 5.57
CA GLY A 335 13.35 17.13 5.51
C GLY A 335 12.88 16.46 6.80
N GLN A 336 12.32 15.25 6.71
CA GLN A 336 11.74 14.55 7.86
C GLN A 336 12.81 13.95 8.76
N SER A 337 12.89 14.40 10.02
CA SER A 337 13.62 13.73 11.09
C SER A 337 12.97 12.40 11.45
N SER A 338 13.76 11.34 11.60
CA SER A 338 13.28 10.03 12.04
C SER A 338 13.08 10.01 13.55
N TYR A 339 11.88 10.39 14.01
CA TYR A 339 11.54 10.34 15.43
C TYR A 339 11.68 8.93 16.00
N THR A 340 12.36 8.85 17.14
CA THR A 340 12.66 7.66 17.90
C THR A 340 11.66 7.46 19.04
N THR A 341 11.72 6.34 19.74
CA THR A 341 10.99 6.14 21.01
C THR A 341 11.45 7.06 22.14
N ASP A 342 12.59 7.75 22.00
CA ASP A 342 13.16 8.63 23.03
C ASP A 342 12.68 10.09 22.86
N ASP A 343 12.11 10.41 21.69
CA ASP A 343 11.43 11.68 21.41
C ASP A 343 10.00 11.75 22.01
N LEU A 344 9.53 10.67 22.65
CA LEU A 344 8.22 10.64 23.32
C LEU A 344 8.25 11.40 24.66
N PRO A 345 7.24 12.22 24.98
CA PRO A 345 7.14 12.90 26.26
C PRO A 345 6.78 11.92 27.39
N LYS A 346 7.81 11.39 28.06
CA LYS A 346 7.71 10.41 29.15
C LYS A 346 8.09 10.97 30.53
N THR A 347 8.95 11.98 30.57
CA THR A 347 9.47 12.54 31.82
C THR A 347 8.49 13.57 32.37
N VAL A 348 7.92 13.34 33.56
CA VAL A 348 7.13 14.35 34.26
C VAL A 348 8.04 15.52 34.63
N VAL A 349 7.74 16.71 34.10
CA VAL A 349 8.49 17.95 34.34
C VAL A 349 7.73 18.96 35.19
N MET A 350 6.41 18.80 35.30
CA MET A 350 5.52 19.73 36.01
C MET A 350 4.28 19.02 36.54
N THR A 351 3.81 19.45 37.72
CA THR A 351 2.48 19.12 38.27
C THR A 351 1.78 20.45 38.57
N LEU A 352 0.55 20.59 38.08
CA LEU A 352 -0.34 21.73 38.32
C LEU A 352 -1.49 21.26 39.21
N ASN A 353 -1.75 21.98 40.30
CA ASN A 353 -2.78 21.61 41.27
C ASN A 353 -4.08 22.36 40.94
N GLN A 354 -5.02 21.68 40.29
CA GLN A 354 -6.31 22.25 39.86
C GLN A 354 -7.37 22.23 40.98
N GLY A 355 -7.28 21.28 41.93
CA GLY A 355 -8.14 21.14 43.10
C GLY A 355 -9.47 20.42 42.84
N SER A 356 -10.02 20.54 41.62
CA SER A 356 -11.20 19.79 41.14
C SER A 356 -10.84 18.86 39.99
N ALA A 357 -11.58 17.76 39.85
CA ALA A 357 -11.25 16.69 38.90
C ALA A 357 -11.36 17.16 37.45
N VAL A 358 -10.30 16.93 36.66
CA VAL A 358 -10.20 17.40 35.28
C VAL A 358 -10.98 16.50 34.33
N LYS A 359 -11.89 17.11 33.58
CA LYS A 359 -12.78 16.45 32.59
C LYS A 359 -12.26 16.55 31.16
N SER A 360 -11.76 17.73 30.81
CA SER A 360 -11.34 18.08 29.46
C SER A 360 -10.18 19.08 29.51
N MET A 361 -9.28 19.00 28.54
CA MET A 361 -8.14 19.90 28.38
C MET A 361 -7.92 20.21 26.90
N ASP A 362 -7.28 21.36 26.61
CA ASP A 362 -6.80 21.69 25.26
C ASP A 362 -5.60 22.67 25.28
N PHE A 363 -4.69 22.54 24.31
CA PHE A 363 -3.50 23.40 24.17
C PHE A 363 -3.76 24.54 23.17
N HIS A 364 -3.45 25.78 23.55
CA HIS A 364 -3.70 26.95 22.69
C HIS A 364 -2.93 26.84 21.35
N PRO A 365 -3.57 26.85 20.16
CA PRO A 365 -2.97 26.41 18.90
C PRO A 365 -1.80 27.23 18.38
N LEU A 366 -1.65 28.48 18.81
CA LEU A 366 -0.46 29.33 18.54
C LEU A 366 0.46 29.45 19.76
N GLN A 367 -0.03 30.02 20.87
CA GLN A 367 0.68 30.16 22.15
C GLN A 367 0.70 28.83 22.94
N GLN A 368 1.36 27.81 22.41
CA GLN A 368 1.36 26.43 22.91
C GLN A 368 1.88 26.22 24.36
N ILE A 369 2.39 27.26 25.02
CA ILE A 369 2.68 27.26 26.46
C ILE A 369 1.42 27.46 27.34
N LEU A 370 0.26 27.75 26.74
CA LEU A 370 -1.02 27.91 27.43
C LEU A 370 -1.85 26.62 27.36
N LEU A 371 -2.29 26.16 28.53
CA LEU A 371 -3.18 25.01 28.70
C LEU A 371 -4.53 25.45 29.26
N LEU A 372 -5.61 25.12 28.54
CA LEU A 372 -6.99 25.30 28.95
C LEU A 372 -7.48 24.02 29.65
N VAL A 373 -8.06 24.15 30.84
CA VAL A 373 -8.47 23.02 31.70
C VAL A 373 -9.91 23.23 32.18
N GLY A 374 -10.80 22.26 31.93
CA GLY A 374 -12.18 22.23 32.41
C GLY A 374 -12.43 21.15 33.46
N THR A 375 -13.13 21.49 34.55
CA THR A 375 -13.36 20.60 35.70
C THR A 375 -14.76 20.00 35.75
N ASN A 376 -14.92 18.94 36.55
CA ASN A 376 -16.21 18.35 36.90
C ASN A 376 -17.14 19.29 37.69
N MET A 377 -16.62 20.38 38.25
CA MET A 377 -17.40 21.37 39.02
C MET A 377 -17.91 22.55 38.17
N GLY A 378 -17.50 22.62 36.89
CA GLY A 378 -17.86 23.71 35.98
C GLY A 378 -16.80 24.81 35.86
N ASP A 379 -15.69 24.69 36.58
CA ASP A 379 -14.59 25.64 36.53
C ASP A 379 -13.75 25.44 35.27
N VAL A 380 -13.34 26.56 34.68
CA VAL A 380 -12.46 26.62 33.53
C VAL A 380 -11.28 27.52 33.88
N MET A 381 -10.07 26.99 33.70
CA MET A 381 -8.82 27.67 34.05
C MET A 381 -7.87 27.70 32.85
N VAL A 382 -7.14 28.80 32.71
CA VAL A 382 -6.02 28.94 31.76
C VAL A 382 -4.73 29.01 32.55
N TRP A 383 -3.84 28.05 32.29
CA TRP A 383 -2.52 27.93 32.90
C TRP A 383 -1.43 28.30 31.91
N GLU A 384 -0.37 28.98 32.37
CA GLU A 384 0.85 29.18 31.61
C GLU A 384 1.95 28.25 32.13
N LEU A 385 2.45 27.37 31.25
CA LEU A 385 3.48 26.40 31.60
C LEU A 385 4.89 27.02 31.73
N GLY A 386 5.08 28.28 31.33
CA GLY A 386 6.35 29.01 31.48
C GLY A 386 6.56 29.60 32.89
N SER A 387 5.52 30.23 33.45
CA SER A 387 5.50 30.77 34.82
C SER A 387 5.04 29.76 35.87
N ARG A 388 4.31 28.71 35.44
CA ARG A 388 3.55 27.77 36.28
C ARG A 388 2.36 28.41 36.99
N GLU A 389 1.93 29.60 36.55
CA GLU A 389 0.83 30.36 37.12
C GLU A 389 -0.48 30.17 36.36
N ARG A 390 -1.60 30.46 37.04
CA ARG A 390 -2.95 30.41 36.48
C ARG A 390 -3.40 31.82 36.11
N ILE A 391 -3.25 32.18 34.84
CA ILE A 391 -3.66 33.45 34.25
C ILE A 391 -5.15 33.73 34.46
N ALA A 392 -6.00 32.70 34.32
CA ALA A 392 -7.45 32.89 34.43
C ALA A 392 -8.18 31.73 35.15
N LEU A 393 -9.26 32.11 35.82
CA LEU A 393 -10.31 31.23 36.35
C LEU A 393 -11.68 31.83 35.99
N ARG A 394 -12.60 31.01 35.50
CA ARG A 394 -14.03 31.28 35.42
C ARG A 394 -14.80 30.07 35.94
N ASN A 395 -15.66 30.27 36.93
CA ASN A 395 -16.56 29.25 37.44
C ASN A 395 -17.83 29.21 36.56
N PHE A 396 -18.57 28.11 36.56
CA PHE A 396 -19.86 28.07 35.86
C PHE A 396 -20.84 29.09 36.46
N LYS A 397 -21.34 30.00 35.62
CA LYS A 397 -22.41 30.94 35.92
C LYS A 397 -23.07 31.36 34.62
N VAL A 398 -24.41 31.33 34.59
CA VAL A 398 -25.23 31.90 33.51
C VAL A 398 -25.15 33.43 33.53
N TRP A 399 -25.05 34.05 32.36
CA TRP A 399 -24.90 35.50 32.21
C TRP A 399 -26.26 36.21 32.20
N ASP A 400 -27.25 35.71 31.44
CA ASP A 400 -28.64 36.18 31.49
C ASP A 400 -29.64 35.04 31.71
N LEU A 401 -29.91 34.76 32.99
CA LEU A 401 -30.92 33.78 33.41
C LEU A 401 -32.35 34.13 32.96
N GLY A 402 -32.63 35.40 32.65
CA GLY A 402 -33.94 35.85 32.17
C GLY A 402 -34.17 35.57 30.68
N ALA A 403 -33.10 35.43 29.90
CA ALA A 403 -33.15 35.05 28.49
C ALA A 403 -33.20 33.52 28.27
N CYS A 404 -32.79 32.72 29.26
CA CYS A 404 -32.81 31.26 29.21
C CYS A 404 -34.22 30.65 29.08
N SER A 405 -34.33 29.48 28.43
CA SER A 405 -35.59 28.76 28.34
C SER A 405 -36.08 28.18 29.68
N MET A 406 -37.39 27.94 29.79
CA MET A 406 -38.01 27.29 30.95
C MET A 406 -37.38 25.92 31.29
N PRO A 407 -37.08 25.01 30.33
CA PRO A 407 -36.29 23.80 30.58
C PRO A 407 -34.93 24.06 31.25
N LEU A 408 -34.16 25.03 30.74
CA LEU A 408 -32.85 25.37 31.31
C LEU A 408 -32.98 25.97 32.71
N GLN A 409 -33.92 26.90 32.94
CA GLN A 409 -34.20 27.45 34.27
C GLN A 409 -34.61 26.35 35.27
N ALA A 410 -35.44 25.38 34.87
CA ALA A 410 -35.81 24.24 35.71
C ALA A 410 -34.60 23.31 36.01
N SER A 411 -33.74 23.07 35.01
CA SER A 411 -32.51 22.28 35.16
C SER A 411 -31.50 22.94 36.11
N LEU A 412 -31.43 24.28 36.15
CA LEU A 412 -30.60 25.05 37.08
C LEU A 412 -31.21 25.17 38.49
N THR A 413 -32.53 25.05 38.61
CA THR A 413 -33.26 25.10 39.89
C THR A 413 -33.17 23.79 40.67
N SER A 414 -33.05 22.66 39.97
CA SER A 414 -32.86 21.34 40.59
C SER A 414 -31.42 21.06 41.01
N ASP A 415 -30.44 21.51 40.22
CA ASP A 415 -29.01 21.51 40.55
C ASP A 415 -28.32 22.66 39.81
N TYR A 416 -27.74 23.61 40.55
CA TYR A 416 -27.04 24.76 39.97
C TYR A 416 -25.63 24.40 39.45
N THR A 417 -25.09 23.23 39.81
CA THR A 417 -23.78 22.78 39.31
C THR A 417 -23.87 22.26 37.87
N ALA A 418 -22.79 22.42 37.11
CA ALA A 418 -22.69 21.93 35.75
C ALA A 418 -21.26 21.48 35.46
N SER A 419 -21.05 20.19 35.17
CA SER A 419 -19.73 19.69 34.77
C SER A 419 -19.34 20.30 33.44
N VAL A 420 -18.05 20.60 33.25
CA VAL A 420 -17.51 20.77 31.89
C VAL A 420 -17.46 19.39 31.24
N ASN A 421 -17.95 19.28 30.01
CA ASN A 421 -17.81 18.08 29.17
C ASN A 421 -16.67 18.27 28.16
N ARG A 422 -16.59 19.45 27.53
CA ARG A 422 -15.56 19.77 26.53
C ARG A 422 -15.04 21.19 26.72
N VAL A 423 -13.72 21.36 26.63
CA VAL A 423 -13.07 22.65 26.33
C VAL A 423 -12.31 22.52 25.01
N ILE A 424 -12.30 23.56 24.18
CA ILE A 424 -11.51 23.58 22.94
C ILE A 424 -11.22 25.02 22.48
N TRP A 425 -10.02 25.27 21.97
CA TRP A 425 -9.65 26.52 21.31
C TRP A 425 -10.16 26.60 19.87
N SER A 426 -10.50 27.81 19.42
CA SER A 426 -10.60 28.12 17.99
C SER A 426 -9.23 27.92 17.31
N PRO A 427 -9.13 27.50 16.03
CA PRO A 427 -7.85 27.15 15.42
C PRO A 427 -6.85 28.32 15.28
N ASP A 428 -7.36 29.55 15.28
CA ASP A 428 -6.60 30.80 15.34
C ASP A 428 -6.25 31.25 16.77
N GLY A 429 -6.91 30.68 17.79
CA GLY A 429 -6.64 30.92 19.22
C GLY A 429 -7.29 32.18 19.81
N THR A 430 -8.05 32.95 19.02
CA THR A 430 -8.68 34.20 19.50
C THR A 430 -9.90 33.95 20.38
N LEU A 431 -10.58 32.83 20.19
CA LEU A 431 -11.71 32.34 20.97
C LEU A 431 -11.44 30.96 21.56
N PHE A 432 -12.15 30.59 22.62
CA PHE A 432 -12.37 29.20 22.99
C PHE A 432 -13.79 28.96 23.47
N GLY A 433 -14.23 27.72 23.36
CA GLY A 433 -15.58 27.29 23.70
C GLY A 433 -15.60 26.22 24.79
N ILE A 434 -16.67 26.22 25.59
CA ILE A 434 -16.89 25.32 26.71
C ILE A 434 -18.30 24.73 26.59
N ALA A 435 -18.41 23.41 26.49
CA ALA A 435 -19.67 22.68 26.58
C ALA A 435 -19.87 22.14 28.00
N TYR A 436 -21.06 22.37 28.56
CA TYR A 436 -21.42 21.95 29.91
C TYR A 436 -22.41 20.77 29.91
N SER A 437 -22.55 20.08 31.05
CA SER A 437 -23.58 19.07 31.30
C SER A 437 -24.98 19.66 31.55
N LYS A 438 -25.25 20.82 30.94
CA LYS A 438 -26.51 21.57 30.91
C LYS A 438 -26.66 22.09 29.49
N HIS A 439 -27.78 22.75 29.19
CA HIS A 439 -28.16 23.22 27.85
C HIS A 439 -27.20 24.24 27.19
N ILE A 440 -26.18 24.73 27.90
CA ILE A 440 -25.40 25.91 27.55
C ILE A 440 -24.02 25.56 26.96
N VAL A 441 -23.62 26.32 25.94
CA VAL A 441 -22.22 26.54 25.56
C VAL A 441 -21.83 27.98 25.90
N HIS A 442 -20.70 28.17 26.58
CA HIS A 442 -20.07 29.49 26.72
C HIS A 442 -18.91 29.60 25.73
N MET A 443 -18.71 30.80 25.18
CA MET A 443 -17.52 31.15 24.41
C MET A 443 -16.88 32.40 25.00
N TYR A 444 -15.56 32.37 25.12
CA TYR A 444 -14.75 33.47 25.64
C TYR A 444 -13.72 33.89 24.59
N SER A 445 -13.43 35.19 24.53
CA SER A 445 -12.32 35.73 23.73
C SER A 445 -11.05 35.88 24.57
N TYR A 446 -9.91 35.66 23.91
CA TYR A 446 -8.58 35.72 24.49
C TYR A 446 -7.65 36.49 23.55
N HIS A 447 -7.05 37.56 24.07
CA HIS A 447 -6.15 38.45 23.32
C HIS A 447 -4.81 38.68 24.04
N GLY A 448 -4.48 37.82 25.02
CA GLY A 448 -3.32 37.93 25.90
C GLY A 448 -3.61 38.65 27.22
N GLY A 449 -2.93 38.22 28.30
CA GLY A 449 -3.11 38.72 29.67
C GLY A 449 -4.28 38.08 30.45
N ASP A 450 -4.45 38.50 31.71
CA ASP A 450 -5.40 37.92 32.69
C ASP A 450 -6.89 38.10 32.34
N ALA A 451 -7.18 39.04 31.43
CA ALA A 451 -8.53 39.54 31.17
C ALA A 451 -9.31 38.67 30.17
N LEU A 452 -9.72 37.49 30.60
CA LEU A 452 -10.67 36.64 29.87
C LEU A 452 -12.02 37.38 29.66
N GLN A 453 -12.46 37.56 28.41
CA GLN A 453 -13.69 38.29 28.09
C GLN A 453 -14.83 37.35 27.69
N ASN A 454 -16.02 37.61 28.21
CA ASN A 454 -17.26 36.92 27.84
C ASN A 454 -17.60 37.28 26.37
N HIS A 455 -17.76 36.29 25.49
CA HIS A 455 -18.09 36.54 24.08
C HIS A 455 -19.53 36.13 23.72
N LEU A 456 -19.91 34.86 23.92
CA LEU A 456 -21.26 34.35 23.63
C LEU A 456 -21.73 33.35 24.70
N GLU A 457 -23.01 33.42 25.03
CA GLU A 457 -23.76 32.42 25.80
C GLU A 457 -24.82 31.84 24.86
N ILE A 458 -24.80 30.53 24.62
CA ILE A 458 -25.66 29.86 23.63
C ILE A 458 -26.39 28.70 24.31
N GLU A 459 -27.73 28.77 24.37
CA GLU A 459 -28.54 27.60 24.72
C GLU A 459 -28.58 26.62 23.53
N ALA A 460 -27.61 25.73 23.50
CA ALA A 460 -27.31 24.92 22.33
C ALA A 460 -28.22 23.70 22.19
N HIS A 461 -28.46 22.93 23.26
CA HIS A 461 -29.16 21.64 23.20
C HIS A 461 -30.22 21.46 24.29
N ALA A 462 -31.24 20.65 24.03
CA ALA A 462 -32.25 20.26 25.03
C ALA A 462 -31.73 19.12 25.93
N GLY A 463 -30.73 19.43 26.76
CA GLY A 463 -30.07 18.52 27.71
C GLY A 463 -28.59 18.86 27.87
N SER A 464 -27.76 17.88 28.25
CA SER A 464 -26.29 17.99 28.22
C SER A 464 -25.77 18.27 26.81
N VAL A 465 -24.81 19.21 26.69
CA VAL A 465 -23.99 19.39 25.49
C VAL A 465 -22.75 18.51 25.67
N ASN A 466 -22.62 17.47 24.86
CA ASN A 466 -21.66 16.38 25.10
C ASN A 466 -20.28 16.66 24.51
N ASP A 467 -20.23 17.29 23.34
CA ASP A 467 -18.98 17.62 22.64
C ASP A 467 -19.13 18.91 21.81
N LEU A 468 -18.00 19.53 21.52
CA LEU A 468 -17.86 20.85 20.92
C LEU A 468 -16.56 20.92 20.11
N ALA A 469 -16.68 21.37 18.86
CA ALA A 469 -15.55 21.53 17.95
C ALA A 469 -15.71 22.76 17.04
N PHE A 470 -14.62 23.44 16.72
CA PHE A 470 -14.62 24.54 15.75
C PHE A 470 -14.34 24.06 14.33
N SER A 471 -14.97 24.71 13.33
CA SER A 471 -14.67 24.51 11.91
C SER A 471 -14.86 25.81 11.12
N TYR A 472 -14.52 25.79 9.82
CA TYR A 472 -14.63 26.96 8.92
C TYR A 472 -15.53 26.71 7.69
N PRO A 473 -16.82 26.31 7.85
CA PRO A 473 -17.73 26.13 6.72
C PRO A 473 -17.79 27.41 5.88
N SER A 474 -17.59 27.29 4.57
CA SER A 474 -17.49 28.43 3.64
C SER A 474 -16.50 29.54 4.05
N LYS A 475 -15.47 29.21 4.86
CA LYS A 475 -14.45 30.11 5.46
C LYS A 475 -14.93 30.97 6.64
N GLN A 476 -16.14 30.75 7.16
CA GLN A 476 -16.69 31.43 8.34
C GLN A 476 -16.40 30.57 9.59
N LEU A 477 -15.83 31.13 10.66
CA LEU A 477 -15.59 30.39 11.90
C LEU A 477 -16.92 30.02 12.55
N CYS A 478 -17.13 28.73 12.81
CA CYS A 478 -18.35 28.21 13.41
C CYS A 478 -18.04 27.23 14.54
N ALA A 479 -18.88 27.25 15.58
CA ALA A 479 -18.92 26.22 16.61
C ALA A 479 -19.91 25.12 16.18
N VAL A 480 -19.45 23.88 16.14
CA VAL A 480 -20.28 22.68 15.98
C VAL A 480 -20.51 22.08 17.36
N THR A 481 -21.76 21.77 17.71
CA THR A 481 -22.16 21.23 19.02
C THR A 481 -23.03 19.98 18.85
N CYS A 482 -22.97 19.06 19.82
CA CYS A 482 -23.88 17.91 19.87
C CYS A 482 -24.34 17.60 21.31
N GLY A 483 -25.47 16.92 21.49
CA GLY A 483 -26.03 16.69 22.83
C GLY A 483 -27.11 15.62 22.95
N GLU A 484 -27.75 15.60 24.12
CA GLU A 484 -28.80 14.65 24.51
C GLU A 484 -30.07 14.72 23.66
N ASP A 485 -30.35 15.88 23.04
CA ASP A 485 -31.46 16.06 22.11
C ASP A 485 -31.29 15.34 20.76
N ARG A 486 -30.19 14.58 20.60
CA ARG A 486 -29.81 13.79 19.42
C ARG A 486 -29.46 14.63 18.18
N LEU A 487 -29.37 15.94 18.34
CA LEU A 487 -29.06 16.86 17.25
C LEU A 487 -27.57 17.18 17.18
N ILE A 488 -27.11 17.56 16.00
CA ILE A 488 -25.86 18.29 15.81
C ILE A 488 -26.24 19.68 15.27
N LYS A 489 -25.72 20.72 15.90
CA LYS A 489 -26.03 22.11 15.54
C LYS A 489 -24.75 22.87 15.21
N VAL A 490 -24.86 23.83 14.32
CA VAL A 490 -23.73 24.67 13.90
C VAL A 490 -24.11 26.12 14.10
N TRP A 491 -23.25 26.85 14.80
CA TRP A 491 -23.44 28.24 15.20
C TRP A 491 -22.32 29.09 14.64
N ASP A 492 -22.62 30.29 14.17
CA ASP A 492 -21.62 31.32 13.89
C ASP A 492 -20.87 31.66 15.20
N ALA A 493 -19.54 31.55 15.18
CA ALA A 493 -18.70 31.73 16.36
C ALA A 493 -18.57 33.18 16.86
N HIS A 494 -19.01 34.17 16.07
CA HIS A 494 -18.96 35.59 16.37
C HIS A 494 -20.34 36.18 16.69
N THR A 495 -21.40 35.66 16.07
CA THR A 495 -22.77 36.19 16.22
C THR A 495 -23.70 35.29 17.03
N GLY A 496 -23.31 34.04 17.31
CA GLY A 496 -24.16 33.05 17.99
C GLY A 496 -25.36 32.58 17.17
N THR A 497 -25.50 33.01 15.91
CA THR A 497 -26.62 32.62 15.04
C THR A 497 -26.52 31.15 14.64
N LYS A 498 -27.64 30.42 14.72
CA LYS A 498 -27.70 29.01 14.31
C LYS A 498 -27.78 28.91 12.78
N LEU A 499 -26.78 28.28 12.16
CA LEU A 499 -26.63 28.15 10.71
C LEU A 499 -27.15 26.80 10.18
N TYR A 500 -26.88 25.70 10.88
CA TYR A 500 -27.27 24.34 10.48
C TYR A 500 -27.87 23.56 11.65
N THR A 501 -28.69 22.56 11.33
CA THR A 501 -29.22 21.59 12.31
C THR A 501 -29.37 20.25 11.61
N PHE A 502 -28.68 19.23 12.10
CA PHE A 502 -28.67 17.89 11.54
C PHE A 502 -29.51 16.95 12.41
N GLU A 503 -30.46 16.29 11.76
CA GLU A 503 -31.41 15.33 12.33
C GLU A 503 -31.17 13.93 11.71
N GLY A 504 -31.43 12.87 12.47
CA GLY A 504 -31.30 11.48 12.00
C GLY A 504 -30.37 10.57 12.82
N HIS A 505 -29.96 10.96 14.03
CA HIS A 505 -29.44 10.05 15.05
C HIS A 505 -30.57 9.61 15.98
N GLU A 506 -30.69 8.30 16.22
CA GLU A 506 -31.75 7.73 17.08
C GLU A 506 -31.41 7.76 18.57
N ALA A 507 -30.13 7.95 18.92
CA ALA A 507 -29.63 8.07 20.29
C ALA A 507 -28.89 9.41 20.50
N PRO A 508 -28.69 9.85 21.77
CA PRO A 508 -27.85 11.01 22.10
C PRO A 508 -26.52 11.02 21.35
N VAL A 509 -26.15 12.19 20.81
CA VAL A 509 -24.88 12.34 20.08
C VAL A 509 -23.78 12.63 21.10
N TYR A 510 -22.77 11.76 21.11
CA TYR A 510 -21.71 11.73 22.12
C TYR A 510 -20.47 12.53 21.71
N SER A 511 -20.06 12.45 20.44
CA SER A 511 -18.87 13.16 19.94
C SER A 511 -19.01 13.61 18.49
N ILE A 512 -18.27 14.66 18.13
CA ILE A 512 -18.24 15.28 16.80
C ILE A 512 -16.80 15.58 16.35
N CYS A 513 -16.52 15.30 15.09
CA CYS A 513 -15.22 15.50 14.47
C CYS A 513 -15.40 16.17 13.08
N PRO A 514 -15.47 17.51 13.03
CA PRO A 514 -15.44 18.28 11.78
C PRO A 514 -14.08 18.15 11.09
N HIS A 515 -14.08 18.04 9.76
CA HIS A 515 -12.84 17.97 8.97
C HIS A 515 -13.04 18.50 7.53
N HIS A 516 -11.94 18.70 6.81
CA HIS A 516 -11.96 19.13 5.41
C HIS A 516 -10.97 18.34 4.55
N LYS A 517 -11.35 17.99 3.32
CA LYS A 517 -10.53 17.23 2.38
C LYS A 517 -10.84 17.66 0.96
N GLU A 518 -9.82 18.05 0.20
CA GLU A 518 -9.95 18.45 -1.22
C GLU A 518 -11.05 19.53 -1.47
N ASN A 519 -11.11 20.52 -0.57
CA ASN A 519 -12.12 21.59 -0.48
C ASN A 519 -13.55 21.17 -0.06
N ILE A 520 -13.83 19.88 0.10
CA ILE A 520 -15.08 19.39 0.71
C ILE A 520 -14.95 19.50 2.24
N GLN A 521 -15.99 19.97 2.92
CA GLN A 521 -16.07 20.01 4.37
C GLN A 521 -17.21 19.11 4.88
N PHE A 522 -16.94 18.37 5.95
CA PHE A 522 -17.86 17.38 6.51
C PHE A 522 -17.71 17.27 8.03
N ILE A 523 -18.71 16.69 8.66
CA ILE A 523 -18.69 16.34 10.09
C ILE A 523 -18.83 14.84 10.21
N PHE A 524 -17.89 14.17 10.90
CA PHE A 524 -18.14 12.87 11.48
C PHE A 524 -18.78 13.03 12.86
N SER A 525 -19.70 12.16 13.24
CA SER A 525 -20.32 12.17 14.56
C SER A 525 -20.66 10.78 15.05
N THR A 526 -20.76 10.62 16.37
CA THR A 526 -21.01 9.34 17.02
C THR A 526 -22.15 9.47 18.03
N ALA A 527 -23.04 8.49 18.08
CA ALA A 527 -24.09 8.41 19.08
C ALA A 527 -23.80 7.33 20.14
N THR A 528 -24.49 7.40 21.28
CA THR A 528 -24.25 6.50 22.43
C THR A 528 -24.62 5.04 22.17
N ASP A 529 -25.37 4.76 21.10
CA ASP A 529 -25.64 3.41 20.58
C ASP A 529 -24.51 2.84 19.71
N GLY A 530 -23.48 3.64 19.42
CA GLY A 530 -22.37 3.31 18.53
C GLY A 530 -22.61 3.60 17.05
N LYS A 531 -23.71 4.26 16.66
CA LYS A 531 -23.86 4.71 15.28
C LYS A 531 -22.91 5.87 14.99
N ILE A 532 -22.14 5.72 13.91
CA ILE A 532 -21.27 6.75 13.36
C ILE A 532 -21.92 7.29 12.09
N LYS A 533 -22.09 8.62 11.99
CA LYS A 533 -22.69 9.27 10.81
C LYS A 533 -21.80 10.36 10.25
N ALA A 534 -21.74 10.44 8.91
CA ALA A 534 -21.05 11.49 8.18
C ALA A 534 -22.05 12.49 7.58
N TRP A 535 -21.80 13.79 7.74
CA TRP A 535 -22.70 14.89 7.32
C TRP A 535 -21.95 15.90 6.44
N LEU A 536 -22.67 16.53 5.52
CA LEU A 536 -22.20 17.69 4.75
C LEU A 536 -22.92 18.96 5.22
N TYR A 537 -22.32 20.13 4.98
CA TYR A 537 -22.91 21.44 5.31
C TYR A 537 -24.02 21.87 4.31
N ASP A 538 -25.01 20.98 4.12
CA ASP A 538 -26.12 21.15 3.18
C ASP A 538 -27.51 20.81 3.77
N ASN A 539 -27.59 20.34 5.03
CA ASN A 539 -28.79 19.86 5.72
C ASN A 539 -29.51 18.66 5.05
N LEU A 540 -28.90 17.96 4.08
CA LEU A 540 -29.54 16.87 3.32
C LEU A 540 -29.37 15.48 3.98
N GLY A 541 -29.44 15.43 5.32
CA GLY A 541 -29.31 14.20 6.11
C GLY A 541 -27.88 13.62 6.19
N SER A 542 -27.73 12.45 6.81
CA SER A 542 -26.45 11.74 6.82
C SER A 542 -26.15 11.17 5.44
N ARG A 543 -24.87 11.18 5.06
CA ARG A 543 -24.38 10.70 3.76
C ARG A 543 -23.91 9.26 3.81
N VAL A 544 -23.37 8.84 4.96
CA VAL A 544 -23.00 7.45 5.25
C VAL A 544 -23.24 7.18 6.73
N ASP A 545 -23.71 5.98 7.02
CA ASP A 545 -23.90 5.43 8.36
C ASP A 545 -22.96 4.23 8.54
N TYR A 546 -22.26 4.16 9.67
CA TYR A 546 -21.41 3.03 10.07
C TYR A 546 -21.71 2.62 11.51
N ASP A 547 -21.25 1.43 11.91
CA ASP A 547 -21.34 0.93 13.30
C ASP A 547 -19.96 0.87 13.95
N ALA A 548 -19.81 1.52 15.11
CA ALA A 548 -18.63 1.38 15.95
C ALA A 548 -18.46 -0.07 16.45
N PRO A 549 -17.22 -0.57 16.61
CA PRO A 549 -16.95 -1.90 17.14
C PRO A 549 -17.72 -2.20 18.45
N GLY A 550 -18.66 -3.14 18.38
CA GLY A 550 -19.49 -3.54 19.53
C GLY A 550 -20.68 -2.63 19.86
N HIS A 551 -21.12 -1.74 18.94
CA HIS A 551 -22.26 -0.82 19.15
C HIS A 551 -22.10 0.00 20.45
N SER A 552 -21.02 0.77 20.46
CA SER A 552 -20.33 1.29 21.63
C SER A 552 -20.14 2.81 21.58
N SER A 553 -20.22 3.48 22.73
CA SER A 553 -19.93 4.91 22.82
C SER A 553 -18.45 5.16 22.53
N THR A 554 -18.15 6.00 21.54
CA THR A 554 -16.80 6.22 21.03
C THR A 554 -16.55 7.68 20.66
N MET A 555 -15.40 8.24 21.03
CA MET A 555 -14.92 9.53 20.55
C MET A 555 -14.16 9.35 19.23
N MET A 556 -14.33 10.30 18.30
CA MET A 556 -13.57 10.34 17.03
C MET A 556 -12.56 11.49 17.00
N ALA A 557 -11.43 11.25 16.36
CA ALA A 557 -10.45 12.30 16.05
C ALA A 557 -9.75 12.00 14.72
N TYR A 558 -9.45 13.05 13.95
CA TYR A 558 -8.40 12.97 12.95
C TYR A 558 -7.03 13.04 13.62
N SER A 559 -6.05 12.45 12.95
CA SER A 559 -4.63 12.68 13.24
C SER A 559 -4.26 14.15 13.10
N ALA A 560 -3.26 14.61 13.86
CA ALA A 560 -2.75 15.98 13.81
C ALA A 560 -2.10 16.39 12.47
N ASP A 561 -1.98 15.46 11.50
CA ASP A 561 -1.61 15.73 10.10
C ASP A 561 -2.81 15.72 9.12
N GLY A 562 -4.02 15.41 9.59
CA GLY A 562 -5.25 15.33 8.80
C GLY A 562 -5.39 14.10 7.90
N THR A 563 -4.51 13.09 8.00
CA THR A 563 -4.43 12.00 7.00
C THR A 563 -5.13 10.70 7.39
N ARG A 564 -5.54 10.54 8.65
CA ARG A 564 -6.14 9.31 9.20
C ARG A 564 -7.22 9.63 10.22
N LEU A 565 -8.33 8.88 10.17
CA LEU A 565 -9.45 8.95 11.09
C LEU A 565 -9.38 7.82 12.12
N PHE A 566 -9.52 8.16 13.40
CA PHE A 566 -9.52 7.22 14.53
C PHE A 566 -10.84 7.30 15.30
N SER A 567 -11.21 6.19 15.95
CA SER A 567 -12.18 6.21 17.04
C SER A 567 -11.71 5.35 18.22
N CYS A 568 -11.95 5.83 19.44
CA CYS A 568 -11.63 5.14 20.68
C CYS A 568 -12.89 5.06 21.54
N GLY A 569 -13.16 3.92 22.17
CA GLY A 569 -14.42 3.67 22.84
C GLY A 569 -14.38 2.53 23.84
N THR A 570 -15.50 2.32 24.51
CA THR A 570 -15.71 1.19 25.42
C THR A 570 -17.01 0.48 25.05
N ASN A 571 -16.96 -0.84 24.86
CA ASN A 571 -18.17 -1.63 24.63
C ASN A 571 -19.02 -1.76 25.91
N LYS A 572 -20.19 -2.38 25.80
CA LYS A 572 -21.16 -2.51 26.92
C LYS A 572 -20.66 -3.50 27.98
N GLU A 573 -19.67 -4.31 27.60
CA GLU A 573 -18.98 -5.33 28.37
C GLU A 573 -17.78 -4.75 29.17
N GLY A 574 -17.39 -3.50 28.92
CA GLY A 574 -16.32 -2.77 29.63
C GLY A 574 -14.94 -2.82 28.97
N GLU A 575 -14.82 -3.41 27.79
CA GLU A 575 -13.55 -3.51 27.04
C GLU A 575 -13.28 -2.22 26.24
N SER A 576 -12.09 -1.65 26.45
CA SER A 576 -11.57 -0.49 25.73
C SER A 576 -11.05 -0.90 24.35
N PHE A 577 -11.43 -0.17 23.29
CA PHE A 577 -10.91 -0.37 21.94
C PHE A 577 -10.48 0.96 21.30
N LEU A 578 -9.53 0.86 20.36
CA LEU A 578 -9.00 1.96 19.57
C LEU A 578 -8.77 1.46 18.15
N VAL A 579 -9.38 2.13 17.17
CA VAL A 579 -9.38 1.72 15.77
C VAL A 579 -9.06 2.88 14.83
N GLU A 580 -8.40 2.56 13.72
CA GLU A 580 -8.21 3.44 12.57
C GLU A 580 -9.19 3.01 11.48
N TRP A 581 -9.85 3.98 10.85
CA TRP A 581 -10.87 3.75 9.83
C TRP A 581 -10.28 3.87 8.42
N ASN A 582 -10.88 3.16 7.46
CA ASN A 582 -10.69 3.44 6.04
C ASN A 582 -11.86 4.28 5.53
N GLU A 583 -11.65 5.59 5.40
CA GLU A 583 -12.65 6.58 4.97
C GLU A 583 -13.41 6.17 3.68
N SER A 584 -12.74 5.52 2.73
CA SER A 584 -13.35 5.15 1.43
C SER A 584 -14.06 3.80 1.42
N GLU A 585 -13.80 2.94 2.41
CA GLU A 585 -14.41 1.59 2.50
C GLU A 585 -15.43 1.49 3.65
N GLY A 586 -15.45 2.46 4.59
CA GLY A 586 -16.31 2.41 5.77
C GLY A 586 -15.93 1.35 6.81
N ALA A 587 -14.80 0.68 6.62
CA ALA A 587 -14.36 -0.45 7.43
C ALA A 587 -13.22 -0.06 8.39
N VAL A 588 -13.08 -0.84 9.47
CA VAL A 588 -11.91 -0.77 10.35
C VAL A 588 -10.67 -1.23 9.58
N LYS A 589 -9.70 -0.33 9.43
CA LYS A 589 -8.43 -0.52 8.74
C LYS A 589 -7.38 -1.19 9.62
N ARG A 590 -7.44 -0.93 10.92
CA ARG A 590 -6.54 -1.44 11.96
C ARG A 590 -7.19 -1.31 13.34
N THR A 591 -7.00 -2.30 14.19
CA THR A 591 -7.26 -2.24 15.63
C THR A 591 -5.93 -2.11 16.38
N TYR A 592 -5.89 -1.28 17.41
CA TYR A 592 -4.73 -1.10 18.27
C TYR A 592 -4.92 -1.93 19.55
N HIS A 593 -3.98 -2.84 19.81
CA HIS A 593 -4.05 -3.81 20.89
C HIS A 593 -3.18 -3.37 22.08
N GLY A 594 -3.64 -3.68 23.30
CA GLY A 594 -2.98 -3.31 24.58
C GLY A 594 -3.84 -2.43 25.50
N LEU A 595 -5.03 -2.02 25.05
CA LEU A 595 -6.06 -1.42 25.91
C LEU A 595 -6.72 -2.46 26.82
N GLY A 596 -7.28 -1.98 27.94
CA GLY A 596 -7.81 -2.76 29.03
C GLY A 596 -9.19 -3.40 28.80
N LYS A 597 -9.52 -4.37 29.65
CA LYS A 597 -10.78 -5.12 29.60
C LYS A 597 -11.86 -4.62 30.59
N GLN A 598 -11.57 -3.59 31.36
CA GLN A 598 -12.47 -3.11 32.43
C GLN A 598 -12.34 -1.61 32.68
N SER A 599 -12.57 -0.79 31.65
CA SER A 599 -12.67 0.66 31.82
C SER A 599 -14.07 1.07 32.29
N VAL A 600 -14.11 2.08 33.18
CA VAL A 600 -15.35 2.63 33.76
C VAL A 600 -15.91 3.79 32.90
N GLY A 601 -15.28 4.11 31.77
CA GLY A 601 -15.78 5.10 30.81
C GLY A 601 -14.93 5.20 29.55
N VAL A 602 -15.42 5.96 28.56
CA VAL A 602 -14.76 6.13 27.26
C VAL A 602 -13.31 6.61 27.43
N VAL A 603 -12.37 5.81 26.93
CA VAL A 603 -10.93 6.13 26.93
C VAL A 603 -10.67 7.38 26.10
N GLN A 604 -10.05 8.39 26.71
CA GLN A 604 -9.58 9.57 26.00
C GLN A 604 -8.23 9.28 25.32
N PHE A 605 -8.07 9.79 24.11
CA PHE A 605 -6.87 9.63 23.31
C PHE A 605 -6.51 10.90 22.55
N ASP A 606 -5.25 11.00 22.11
CA ASP A 606 -4.78 12.07 21.26
C ASP A 606 -3.65 11.62 20.33
N THR A 607 -3.35 12.43 19.31
CA THR A 607 -2.34 12.14 18.28
C THR A 607 -1.32 13.27 18.14
N THR A 608 -0.09 12.90 17.79
CA THR A 608 0.96 13.84 17.39
C THR A 608 1.10 13.88 15.87
N LYS A 609 1.68 14.98 15.35
CA LYS A 609 2.21 15.03 13.97
C LYS A 609 3.33 14.00 13.74
N ASN A 610 3.98 13.55 14.81
CA ASN A 610 5.16 12.69 14.77
C ASN A 610 4.80 11.19 14.73
N ARG A 611 3.56 10.86 14.31
CA ARG A 611 2.98 9.50 14.18
C ARG A 611 2.82 8.71 15.48
N TRP A 612 2.90 9.37 16.63
CA TRP A 612 2.57 8.77 17.93
C TRP A 612 1.12 9.05 18.30
N LEU A 613 0.45 8.00 18.78
CA LEU A 613 -0.92 7.95 19.30
C LEU A 613 -0.83 7.58 20.78
N ALA A 614 -1.49 8.34 21.67
CA ALA A 614 -1.52 8.06 23.10
C ALA A 614 -2.94 7.98 23.63
N ALA A 615 -3.18 7.08 24.58
CA ALA A 615 -4.47 6.93 25.25
C ALA A 615 -4.28 6.71 26.76
N GLY A 616 -5.23 7.22 27.55
CA GLY A 616 -5.28 7.05 29.00
C GLY A 616 -6.19 5.90 29.40
N ASP A 617 -5.61 4.80 29.90
CA ASP A 617 -6.34 3.55 30.15
C ASP A 617 -5.64 2.70 31.21
N GLU A 618 -6.41 2.05 32.09
CA GLU A 618 -5.94 1.27 33.25
C GLU A 618 -5.00 2.05 34.20
N SER A 619 -5.25 3.34 34.41
CA SER A 619 -4.38 4.25 35.19
C SER A 619 -2.94 4.41 34.65
N LEU A 620 -2.77 4.14 33.35
CA LEU A 620 -1.49 4.21 32.65
C LEU A 620 -1.61 5.07 31.39
N ILE A 621 -0.48 5.63 30.94
CA ILE A 621 -0.38 6.26 29.62
C ILE A 621 0.17 5.20 28.66
N LYS A 622 -0.62 4.85 27.65
CA LYS A 622 -0.28 3.84 26.65
C LYS A 622 0.00 4.53 25.32
N PHE A 623 1.13 4.20 24.67
CA PHE A 623 1.59 4.80 23.40
C PHE A 623 1.70 3.78 22.28
N TRP A 624 1.20 4.14 21.09
CA TRP A 624 1.30 3.36 19.85
C TRP A 624 1.97 4.18 18.74
N ASP A 625 2.79 3.51 17.94
CA ASP A 625 3.20 3.97 16.61
C ASP A 625 1.99 3.80 15.67
N MET A 626 1.53 4.86 15.02
CA MET A 626 0.35 4.84 14.11
C MET A 626 0.54 3.94 12.87
N ASP A 627 1.73 3.42 12.62
CA ASP A 627 2.01 2.40 11.60
C ASP A 627 2.11 0.97 12.20
N ARG A 628 1.81 0.76 13.48
CA ARG A 628 1.78 -0.55 14.18
C ARG A 628 0.47 -0.80 14.93
N ASP A 629 0.11 -2.07 15.06
CA ASP A 629 -1.06 -2.58 15.80
C ASP A 629 -0.78 -2.79 17.30
N ARG A 630 0.46 -3.14 17.65
CA ARG A 630 0.87 -3.42 19.04
C ARG A 630 1.28 -2.16 19.79
N LEU A 631 0.92 -2.12 21.08
CA LEU A 631 1.43 -1.19 22.08
C LEU A 631 2.96 -1.07 22.00
N ALA A 632 3.47 0.16 21.91
CA ALA A 632 4.89 0.44 21.74
C ALA A 632 5.58 0.71 23.09
N VAL A 633 4.99 1.57 23.93
CA VAL A 633 5.50 1.89 25.27
C VAL A 633 4.32 2.18 26.21
N THR A 634 4.46 1.77 27.48
CA THR A 634 3.59 2.23 28.58
C THR A 634 4.40 3.16 29.48
N THR A 635 3.79 4.17 30.08
CA THR A 635 4.47 5.09 31.02
C THR A 635 3.58 5.43 32.21
N GLU A 636 4.15 5.26 33.40
CA GLU A 636 3.58 5.74 34.66
C GLU A 636 4.01 7.19 34.90
N ALA A 637 3.06 8.12 35.00
CA ALA A 637 3.34 9.53 35.30
C ALA A 637 3.57 9.78 36.81
N GLY A 638 4.37 8.91 37.46
CA GLY A 638 4.85 9.08 38.84
C GLY A 638 3.75 9.35 39.87
N GLY A 639 2.89 8.36 40.14
CA GLY A 639 1.76 8.45 41.08
C GLY A 639 0.44 7.96 40.49
N SER A 640 -0.58 7.85 41.31
CA SER A 640 -1.88 7.28 40.91
C SER A 640 -2.62 8.18 39.89
N LEU A 641 -2.86 7.63 38.70
CA LEU A 641 -3.75 8.22 37.69
C LEU A 641 -5.18 7.67 37.85
N PRO A 642 -6.23 8.39 37.42
CA PRO A 642 -7.59 7.84 37.33
C PRO A 642 -7.62 6.65 36.36
N ALA A 643 -8.70 5.85 36.39
CA ALA A 643 -8.81 4.68 35.52
C ALA A 643 -8.66 5.00 34.02
N SER A 644 -9.19 6.16 33.59
CA SER A 644 -9.08 6.71 32.24
C SER A 644 -8.65 8.19 32.28
N PRO A 645 -7.34 8.50 32.35
CA PRO A 645 -6.87 9.88 32.40
C PRO A 645 -7.13 10.63 31.10
N CYS A 646 -7.49 11.90 31.23
CA CYS A 646 -7.55 12.85 30.11
C CYS A 646 -6.12 13.09 29.62
N VAL A 647 -5.86 12.82 28.35
CA VAL A 647 -4.55 13.01 27.70
C VAL A 647 -4.67 14.00 26.53
N ARG A 648 -3.74 14.95 26.44
CA ARG A 648 -3.67 15.95 25.37
C ARG A 648 -2.23 16.18 24.93
N PHE A 649 -1.97 16.10 23.64
CA PHE A 649 -0.68 16.47 23.07
C PHE A 649 -0.63 17.97 22.75
N HIS A 650 0.53 18.56 23.03
CA HIS A 650 0.97 19.78 22.36
C HIS A 650 1.14 19.49 20.86
N LYS A 651 0.83 20.47 20.00
CA LYS A 651 0.70 20.39 18.53
C LYS A 651 1.94 19.81 17.82
N GLU A 652 3.14 20.08 18.34
CA GLU A 652 4.43 19.55 17.88
C GLU A 652 4.86 18.21 18.54
N GLY A 653 4.08 17.67 19.49
CA GLY A 653 4.32 16.38 20.16
C GLY A 653 5.35 16.39 21.29
N ILE A 654 5.96 17.53 21.60
CA ILE A 654 7.06 17.67 22.58
C ILE A 654 6.61 17.70 24.05
N LEU A 655 5.34 18.04 24.30
CA LEU A 655 4.69 18.05 25.62
C LEU A 655 3.38 17.25 25.58
N LEU A 656 3.02 16.65 26.71
CA LEU A 656 1.80 15.87 26.91
C LEU A 656 1.20 16.22 28.28
N ALA A 657 -0.04 16.72 28.29
CA ALA A 657 -0.81 17.01 29.50
C ALA A 657 -1.67 15.79 29.89
N VAL A 658 -1.70 15.45 31.19
CA VAL A 658 -2.33 14.23 31.72
C VAL A 658 -3.05 14.53 33.04
N SER A 659 -4.31 14.17 33.20
CA SER A 659 -5.04 14.33 34.47
C SER A 659 -4.69 13.26 35.53
N THR A 660 -4.79 13.63 36.81
CA THR A 660 -4.32 12.83 37.95
C THR A 660 -5.38 12.68 39.07
N ASN A 661 -5.25 11.67 39.94
CA ASN A 661 -6.24 11.40 41.02
C ASN A 661 -6.22 12.42 42.15
N ASP A 662 -5.15 13.20 42.29
CA ASP A 662 -5.00 14.31 43.24
C ASP A 662 -5.65 15.62 42.73
N ASN A 663 -6.59 15.52 41.78
CA ASN A 663 -7.24 16.64 41.09
C ASN A 663 -6.22 17.63 40.51
N GLY A 664 -5.24 17.10 39.78
CA GLY A 664 -4.19 17.87 39.13
C GLY A 664 -4.06 17.59 37.63
N VAL A 665 -3.06 18.24 37.04
CA VAL A 665 -2.55 17.96 35.70
C VAL A 665 -1.04 17.81 35.78
N LYS A 666 -0.51 16.73 35.22
CA LYS A 666 0.93 16.56 35.00
C LYS A 666 1.28 16.90 33.55
N ILE A 667 2.38 17.61 33.37
CA ILE A 667 3.00 17.81 32.06
C ILE A 667 4.21 16.88 31.96
N LEU A 668 4.17 16.01 30.95
CA LEU A 668 5.30 15.19 30.54
C LEU A 668 5.98 15.87 29.36
N ALA A 669 7.31 15.76 29.28
CA ALA A 669 8.12 16.34 28.22
C ALA A 669 9.15 15.33 27.69
N ASN A 670 9.56 15.55 26.43
CA ASN A 670 10.77 14.95 25.88
C ASN A 670 11.99 15.89 26.12
N ALA A 671 13.14 15.57 25.54
CA ALA A 671 14.35 16.38 25.69
C ALA A 671 14.17 17.85 25.23
N ASP A 672 13.44 18.08 24.14
CA ASP A 672 13.23 19.41 23.57
C ASP A 672 12.09 20.19 24.26
N GLY A 673 11.01 19.52 24.68
CA GLY A 673 10.01 20.10 25.58
C GLY A 673 10.62 20.56 26.91
N THR A 674 11.59 19.78 27.44
CA THR A 674 12.36 20.16 28.63
C THR A 674 13.26 21.37 28.40
N ARG A 675 13.86 21.51 27.20
CA ARG A 675 14.63 22.70 26.80
C ARG A 675 13.73 23.93 26.62
N LEU A 676 12.55 23.76 26.03
CA LEU A 676 11.57 24.83 25.82
C LEU A 676 11.14 25.45 27.16
N LEU A 677 10.72 24.62 28.12
CA LEU A 677 10.29 25.09 29.44
C LEU A 677 11.40 25.85 30.18
N ARG A 678 12.63 25.28 30.27
CA ARG A 678 13.78 25.98 30.87
C ARG A 678 14.11 27.31 30.19
N THR A 679 13.90 27.41 28.88
CA THR A 679 14.14 28.66 28.13
C THR A 679 13.13 29.75 28.49
N MET A 680 11.91 29.37 28.89
CA MET A 680 10.91 30.32 29.40
C MET A 680 11.13 30.64 30.88
N GLU A 681 11.46 29.66 31.72
CA GLU A 681 11.79 29.86 33.14
C GLU A 681 13.01 30.79 33.34
N ASN A 682 13.99 30.75 32.43
CA ASN A 682 15.10 31.70 32.44
C ASN A 682 14.68 33.13 32.04
N ARG A 683 13.65 33.30 31.20
CA ARG A 683 13.15 34.62 30.79
C ARG A 683 12.37 35.32 31.92
N THR A 684 11.63 34.57 32.73
CA THR A 684 10.94 35.14 33.91
C THR A 684 11.93 35.55 35.01
N PHE A 685 13.07 34.86 35.14
CA PHE A 685 14.14 35.26 36.05
C PHE A 685 14.72 36.65 35.74
N ASP A 686 15.10 36.94 34.50
CA ASP A 686 15.61 38.28 34.12
C ASP A 686 14.52 39.37 34.13
N ALA A 687 13.27 39.02 33.81
CA ALA A 687 12.15 39.97 33.88
C ALA A 687 11.94 40.55 35.29
N SER A 688 12.31 39.81 36.35
CA SER A 688 12.19 40.25 37.74
C SER A 688 13.07 41.45 38.12
N ARG A 689 14.01 41.89 37.26
CA ARG A 689 14.98 42.96 37.57
C ARG A 689 14.86 44.24 36.73
N VAL A 690 13.93 44.34 35.78
CA VAL A 690 13.79 45.53 34.90
C VAL A 690 12.42 46.18 35.03
N ALA A 691 12.12 46.68 36.24
CA ALA A 691 10.95 47.51 36.53
C ALA A 691 11.32 48.67 37.46
N SER A 692 12.24 49.55 37.04
CA SER A 692 12.58 50.79 37.77
C SER A 692 13.17 51.88 36.87
N VAL A 693 12.44 52.99 36.76
CA VAL A 693 12.91 54.36 36.44
C VAL A 693 13.69 54.56 35.14
N ALA A 694 13.01 55.12 34.13
CA ALA A 694 13.66 55.87 33.06
C ALA A 694 13.90 57.34 33.47
N VAL A 695 15.16 57.79 33.51
CA VAL A 695 15.55 59.21 33.54
C VAL A 695 16.72 59.46 32.58
N VAL A 696 16.78 60.68 32.05
CA VAL A 696 17.65 61.13 30.95
C VAL A 696 19.01 61.67 31.44
N LYS A 697 20.00 61.72 30.52
CA LYS A 697 21.33 62.40 30.52
C LYS A 697 22.57 61.63 31.01
N ALA A 698 23.64 61.84 30.24
CA ALA A 698 25.06 61.65 30.55
C ALA A 698 25.71 63.05 30.82
N PRO A 699 27.04 63.23 31.02
CA PRO A 699 28.17 62.27 30.98
C PRO A 699 29.25 62.45 32.08
N ALA A 700 30.41 61.78 31.89
CA ALA A 700 31.80 62.26 32.17
C ALA A 700 32.63 61.80 33.40
N VAL A 701 33.84 61.28 33.10
CA VAL A 701 35.18 61.47 33.77
C VAL A 701 35.53 60.73 35.08
N GLY A 702 36.81 60.30 35.20
CA GLY A 702 37.49 59.77 36.40
C GLY A 702 37.49 58.23 36.50
N THR A 703 38.53 57.41 36.24
CA THR A 703 40.02 57.50 36.17
C THR A 703 40.77 57.15 37.48
N PHE A 704 41.55 56.05 37.44
CA PHE A 704 42.40 55.45 38.51
C PHE A 704 41.67 54.92 39.78
N GLY A 705 42.16 53.91 40.52
CA GLY A 705 43.25 52.95 40.28
C GLY A 705 43.94 52.44 41.57
N LEU A 706 44.41 51.18 41.59
CA LEU A 706 45.27 50.55 42.65
C LEU A 706 44.59 50.35 44.04
N ALA A 707 44.98 49.43 44.95
CA ALA A 707 45.85 48.23 44.90
C ALA A 707 45.60 47.33 46.15
N SER A 708 46.15 46.09 46.15
CA SER A 708 46.73 45.27 47.26
C SER A 708 46.08 45.21 48.68
N ALA A 709 46.25 44.16 49.50
CA ALA A 709 47.28 43.12 49.52
C ALA A 709 46.89 41.82 50.29
N THR A 710 47.68 40.75 50.06
CA THR A 710 48.25 39.70 50.98
C THR A 710 47.62 39.42 52.36
N VAL A 711 47.64 38.21 52.93
CA VAL A 711 48.74 37.21 53.14
C VAL A 711 48.11 35.79 53.12
N GLY A 712 48.67 34.71 52.52
CA GLY A 712 49.86 33.90 52.89
C GLY A 712 49.49 32.77 53.87
N THR A 713 50.14 31.59 54.00
CA THR A 713 51.39 30.96 53.47
C THR A 713 51.44 29.50 54.02
N SER A 714 52.10 28.45 53.50
CA SER A 714 52.73 28.11 52.20
C SER A 714 53.41 26.70 52.27
N ILE A 715 53.79 26.08 51.13
CA ILE A 715 54.77 24.95 50.95
C ILE A 715 54.29 23.52 51.31
N GLY A 716 54.59 22.44 50.55
CA GLY A 716 55.18 22.33 49.19
C GLY A 716 55.87 20.98 48.87
N ASP A 717 56.08 20.70 47.57
CA ASP A 717 57.16 19.87 46.93
C ASP A 717 57.35 18.35 47.26
N GLN A 718 57.86 17.46 46.37
CA GLN A 718 58.12 17.47 44.91
C GLN A 718 58.38 16.03 44.34
N ALA A 719 58.32 15.89 43.00
CA ALA A 719 59.09 14.98 42.12
C ALA A 719 58.87 13.43 42.07
N THR A 720 59.12 12.88 40.86
CA THR A 720 59.43 11.47 40.52
C THR A 720 60.89 11.41 40.00
N PRO A 721 61.57 10.25 39.72
CA PRO A 721 61.34 9.52 38.44
C PRO A 721 61.89 8.05 38.31
N VAL A 722 61.85 7.49 37.08
CA VAL A 722 62.65 6.35 36.51
C VAL A 722 62.38 4.91 37.01
N ALA A 723 62.58 3.94 36.12
CA ALA A 723 62.42 2.48 36.31
C ALA A 723 63.70 1.70 35.93
N ALA A 724 63.85 0.43 36.35
CA ALA A 724 64.76 -0.55 35.69
C ALA A 724 64.60 -2.02 36.16
N MET A 725 64.30 -2.93 35.21
CA MET A 725 64.77 -4.35 35.14
C MET A 725 64.36 -5.28 36.32
N VAL A 726 64.63 -6.60 36.37
CA VAL A 726 65.37 -7.55 35.50
C VAL A 726 64.56 -8.85 35.35
N ALA A 727 64.57 -9.45 34.16
CA ALA A 727 64.45 -10.90 33.96
C ALA A 727 65.34 -11.28 32.76
N MET A 728 66.23 -12.28 32.90
CA MET A 728 67.29 -12.53 31.91
C MET A 728 67.65 -14.02 31.77
N ASN A 729 67.58 -14.53 30.53
CA ASN A 729 68.31 -15.68 29.97
C ASN A 729 68.06 -17.08 30.62
N THR A 730 68.48 -18.22 30.05
CA THR A 730 69.45 -18.53 28.95
C THR A 730 69.04 -19.87 28.28
N ASP A 731 69.43 -20.25 27.05
CA ASP A 731 70.23 -19.57 25.99
C ASP A 731 69.45 -19.46 24.65
N SER A 732 69.71 -20.07 23.47
CA SER A 732 70.67 -21.12 23.01
C SER A 732 71.08 -20.92 21.53
N ARG A 733 71.88 -21.85 20.99
CA ARG A 733 72.72 -21.75 19.77
C ARG A 733 72.73 -23.11 19.01
N SER A 734 73.05 -23.26 17.71
CA SER A 734 73.30 -22.30 16.59
C SER A 734 73.65 -23.05 15.26
N LEU A 735 73.58 -22.34 14.12
CA LEU A 735 74.45 -22.46 12.91
C LEU A 735 74.38 -23.69 11.94
N ASP A 736 73.74 -23.44 10.79
CA ASP A 736 74.34 -23.26 9.43
C ASP A 736 74.66 -24.38 8.37
N ILE A 737 74.47 -23.95 7.10
CA ILE A 737 75.10 -24.34 5.80
C ILE A 737 74.78 -25.71 5.11
N LYS A 738 73.84 -25.62 4.14
CA LYS A 738 73.83 -26.10 2.71
C LYS A 738 75.01 -26.95 2.17
N PRO A 739 74.81 -27.86 1.17
CA PRO A 739 74.53 -27.40 -0.22
C PRO A 739 73.84 -28.36 -1.25
N ARG A 740 73.27 -27.73 -2.32
CA ARG A 740 73.15 -28.23 -3.74
C ARG A 740 72.36 -29.55 -3.96
N ILE A 741 71.90 -29.95 -5.16
CA ILE A 741 71.97 -29.50 -6.57
C ILE A 741 70.66 -30.00 -7.24
N ALA A 742 70.07 -29.54 -8.35
CA ALA A 742 70.11 -28.30 -9.16
C ALA A 742 69.04 -28.48 -10.28
N ASP A 743 69.16 -27.85 -11.45
CA ASP A 743 68.56 -26.55 -11.85
C ASP A 743 68.21 -26.67 -13.37
N GLU A 744 67.40 -25.83 -14.04
CA GLU A 744 66.77 -24.56 -13.64
C GLU A 744 65.21 -24.67 -13.71
N SER A 745 64.36 -24.03 -14.55
CA SER A 745 64.46 -23.03 -15.63
C SER A 745 63.43 -21.90 -15.48
N VAL A 746 63.82 -20.65 -15.73
CA VAL A 746 63.01 -19.44 -15.48
C VAL A 746 61.82 -19.22 -16.44
N ASP A 747 60.63 -18.99 -15.86
CA ASP A 747 59.78 -17.87 -16.30
C ASP A 747 59.11 -17.17 -15.08
N LYS A 748 59.05 -15.84 -15.10
CA LYS A 748 58.78 -14.98 -13.93
C LYS A 748 57.29 -14.75 -13.69
N SER A 749 56.55 -15.83 -13.42
CA SER A 749 55.19 -15.68 -12.89
C SER A 749 55.19 -14.97 -11.53
N ARG A 750 54.44 -13.86 -11.41
CA ARG A 750 54.24 -13.19 -10.12
C ARG A 750 53.60 -14.19 -9.15
N ILE A 751 54.20 -14.36 -7.97
CA ILE A 751 53.62 -15.20 -6.91
C ILE A 751 52.40 -14.47 -6.35
N TRP A 752 51.22 -14.77 -6.90
CA TRP A 752 49.94 -14.29 -6.40
C TRP A 752 49.64 -14.96 -5.06
N LYS A 753 50.06 -14.31 -3.97
CA LYS A 753 49.71 -14.71 -2.60
C LYS A 753 48.18 -14.61 -2.45
N LEU A 754 47.55 -15.68 -1.96
CA LEU A 754 46.12 -15.66 -1.62
C LEU A 754 45.88 -14.55 -0.60
N THR A 755 44.89 -13.69 -0.87
CA THR A 755 44.47 -12.68 0.10
C THR A 755 43.51 -13.34 1.09
N GLU A 756 43.85 -13.35 2.37
CA GLU A 756 43.00 -13.90 3.43
C GLU A 756 42.55 -12.76 4.36
N ILE A 757 41.25 -12.49 4.32
CA ILE A 757 40.58 -11.46 5.11
C ILE A 757 40.09 -12.13 6.39
N ASN A 758 40.74 -11.80 7.50
CA ASN A 758 40.57 -12.41 8.82
C ASN A 758 39.91 -11.45 9.83
N GLU A 759 40.01 -10.14 9.60
CA GLU A 759 39.49 -9.11 10.51
C GLU A 759 38.40 -8.28 9.84
N ALA A 760 37.44 -7.77 10.61
CA ALA A 760 36.41 -6.84 10.12
C ALA A 760 36.96 -5.45 9.73
N SER A 761 38.24 -5.18 9.99
CA SER A 761 39.01 -4.03 9.49
C SER A 761 39.38 -4.16 8.00
N GLN A 762 39.42 -5.38 7.47
CA GLN A 762 39.99 -5.71 6.15
C GLN A 762 38.93 -5.76 5.03
N CYS A 763 37.64 -5.63 5.35
CA CYS A 763 36.56 -5.46 4.38
C CYS A 763 35.42 -4.63 4.97
N ARG A 764 34.64 -3.97 4.12
CA ARG A 764 33.38 -3.35 4.57
C ARG A 764 32.33 -4.44 4.69
N SER A 765 32.14 -4.95 5.90
CA SER A 765 31.03 -5.82 6.25
C SER A 765 29.91 -5.04 6.93
N LEU A 766 28.67 -5.27 6.50
CA LEU A 766 27.48 -4.73 7.16
C LEU A 766 26.53 -5.88 7.46
N ARG A 767 26.34 -6.20 8.75
CA ARG A 767 25.19 -7.00 9.17
C ARG A 767 23.93 -6.18 8.92
N LEU A 768 23.10 -6.65 8.02
CA LEU A 768 21.83 -6.01 7.78
C LEU A 768 20.88 -6.26 8.97
N PRO A 769 20.11 -5.25 9.41
CA PRO A 769 19.32 -5.37 10.63
C PRO A 769 18.17 -6.38 10.52
N ASP A 770 17.54 -6.69 11.66
CA ASP A 770 16.34 -7.52 11.77
C ASP A 770 15.54 -7.16 13.04
N SER A 771 14.25 -7.52 13.06
CA SER A 771 13.39 -7.45 14.25
C SER A 771 12.41 -8.63 14.35
N LEU A 772 12.57 -9.64 13.50
CA LEU A 772 11.81 -10.89 13.51
C LEU A 772 12.71 -12.01 14.08
N PRO A 773 12.15 -13.12 14.57
CA PRO A 773 12.95 -14.23 15.10
C PRO A 773 14.00 -14.74 14.08
N THR A 774 15.14 -15.15 14.64
CA THR A 774 16.35 -15.63 13.94
C THR A 774 16.10 -16.99 13.28
N MET A 775 15.59 -16.96 12.04
CA MET A 775 15.23 -18.12 11.22
C MET A 775 16.12 -18.17 9.97
N ARG A 776 16.70 -19.34 9.66
CA ARG A 776 17.70 -19.53 8.57
C ARG A 776 17.27 -18.90 7.25
N VAL A 777 18.21 -18.22 6.57
CA VAL A 777 17.95 -17.59 5.26
C VAL A 777 18.06 -18.64 4.15
N SER A 778 16.93 -19.00 3.55
CA SER A 778 16.85 -20.11 2.59
C SER A 778 17.00 -19.68 1.13
N ARG A 779 16.63 -18.43 0.80
CA ARG A 779 16.83 -17.78 -0.51
C ARG A 779 17.14 -16.30 -0.33
N LEU A 780 17.92 -15.73 -1.24
CA LEU A 780 18.35 -14.33 -1.25
C LEU A 780 18.53 -13.85 -2.71
N ILE A 781 18.12 -12.63 -3.03
CA ILE A 781 18.39 -11.96 -4.30
C ILE A 781 18.50 -10.44 -4.09
N TYR A 782 19.21 -9.72 -4.96
CA TYR A 782 19.02 -8.27 -5.11
C TYR A 782 17.81 -7.99 -6.01
N THR A 783 17.14 -6.84 -5.82
CA THR A 783 16.18 -6.35 -6.83
C THR A 783 16.91 -5.92 -8.09
N ASN A 784 16.29 -6.02 -9.27
CA ASN A 784 16.93 -5.75 -10.55
C ASN A 784 17.49 -4.32 -10.63
N SER A 785 16.82 -3.38 -9.95
CA SER A 785 17.25 -1.99 -9.76
C SER A 785 18.50 -1.78 -8.87
N GLY A 786 18.94 -2.78 -8.09
CA GLY A 786 20.04 -2.66 -7.13
C GLY A 786 19.72 -1.83 -5.86
N LEU A 787 18.49 -1.31 -5.73
CA LEU A 787 18.09 -0.47 -4.60
C LEU A 787 17.66 -1.29 -3.35
N ALA A 788 17.58 -2.62 -3.47
CA ALA A 788 17.09 -3.51 -2.42
C ALA A 788 17.58 -4.97 -2.54
N ILE A 789 17.34 -5.75 -1.48
CA ILE A 789 17.61 -7.19 -1.35
C ILE A 789 16.36 -7.89 -0.82
N LEU A 790 15.90 -8.97 -1.45
CA LEU A 790 14.83 -9.83 -0.97
C LEU A 790 15.40 -11.16 -0.45
N ALA A 791 15.06 -11.54 0.79
CA ALA A 791 15.26 -12.88 1.32
C ALA A 791 13.94 -13.55 1.67
N LEU A 792 13.99 -14.89 1.71
CA LEU A 792 12.94 -15.77 2.22
C LEU A 792 13.55 -16.66 3.31
N ALA A 793 13.00 -16.58 4.53
CA ALA A 793 13.43 -17.38 5.68
C ALA A 793 12.70 -18.73 5.72
N SER A 794 13.19 -19.68 6.53
CA SER A 794 12.58 -21.03 6.67
C SER A 794 11.13 -21.02 7.19
N ASN A 795 10.72 -19.99 7.95
CA ASN A 795 9.34 -19.82 8.38
C ASN A 795 8.41 -19.23 7.29
N ALA A 796 8.77 -19.38 6.02
CA ALA A 796 8.07 -18.89 4.84
C ALA A 796 7.87 -17.36 4.73
N VAL A 797 8.46 -16.56 5.62
CA VAL A 797 8.34 -15.08 5.63
C VAL A 797 9.44 -14.40 4.81
N HIS A 798 9.06 -13.36 4.06
CA HIS A 798 9.99 -12.54 3.28
C HIS A 798 10.48 -11.27 4.01
N LYS A 799 11.74 -10.89 3.76
CA LYS A 799 12.42 -9.68 4.27
C LYS A 799 13.11 -8.95 3.09
N LEU A 800 12.90 -7.64 2.89
CA LEU A 800 13.25 -6.90 1.64
C LEU A 800 14.28 -5.72 1.76
N TRP A 801 15.32 -5.74 2.63
CA TRP A 801 16.27 -4.61 2.88
C TRP A 801 16.40 -3.58 1.73
N LYS A 802 16.13 -2.28 1.99
CA LYS A 802 16.01 -1.20 0.99
C LYS A 802 16.91 -0.03 1.40
N TRP A 803 17.57 0.61 0.45
CA TRP A 803 18.34 1.82 0.69
C TRP A 803 17.51 3.06 0.34
N GLN A 804 17.72 4.14 1.08
CA GLN A 804 17.09 5.44 0.81
C GLN A 804 18.11 6.38 0.16
N ARG A 805 17.61 7.32 -0.65
CA ARG A 805 18.43 8.31 -1.36
C ARG A 805 18.63 9.54 -0.47
N ASN A 806 19.71 9.52 0.31
CA ASN A 806 20.08 10.55 1.28
C ASN A 806 21.47 11.10 0.93
N ASP A 807 21.98 12.12 1.62
CA ASP A 807 23.27 12.75 1.28
C ASP A 807 24.46 11.77 1.31
N ARG A 808 24.43 10.78 2.21
CA ARG A 808 25.43 9.68 2.27
C ARG A 808 25.25 8.60 1.20
N ASN A 809 24.16 8.60 0.44
CA ASN A 809 23.88 7.65 -0.63
C ASN A 809 23.08 8.33 -1.76
N LEU A 810 23.76 9.17 -2.54
CA LEU A 810 23.18 9.99 -3.61
C LEU A 810 22.53 9.19 -4.76
N VAL A 811 22.74 7.86 -4.81
CA VAL A 811 22.17 6.96 -5.83
C VAL A 811 21.01 6.12 -5.26
N GLY A 812 20.99 5.85 -3.95
CA GLY A 812 20.04 4.93 -3.32
C GLY A 812 20.32 3.44 -3.59
N LYS A 813 21.48 3.11 -4.19
CA LYS A 813 21.95 1.72 -4.38
C LYS A 813 22.21 1.04 -3.04
N ALA A 814 22.20 -0.28 -3.03
CA ALA A 814 22.69 -1.03 -1.89
C ALA A 814 24.17 -0.75 -1.61
N THR A 815 24.53 -0.59 -0.34
CA THR A 815 25.92 -0.53 0.12
C THR A 815 26.08 -0.99 1.57
N ALA A 816 27.25 -1.52 1.91
CA ALA A 816 27.69 -1.74 3.28
C ALA A 816 27.93 -0.43 4.05
N SER A 817 28.18 0.69 3.36
CA SER A 817 28.56 1.98 3.97
C SER A 817 27.38 2.80 4.52
N VAL A 818 26.15 2.44 4.13
CA VAL A 818 24.91 3.10 4.57
C VAL A 818 23.89 2.02 4.87
N VAL A 819 23.29 2.04 6.06
CA VAL A 819 22.45 0.93 6.53
C VAL A 819 21.04 1.02 5.92
N PRO A 820 20.51 -0.07 5.35
CA PRO A 820 19.20 -0.05 4.71
C PRO A 820 18.09 0.18 5.73
N GLN A 821 17.29 1.23 5.53
CA GLN A 821 16.00 1.31 6.22
C GLN A 821 15.17 0.11 5.78
N LEU A 822 15.08 -0.83 6.71
CA LEU A 822 14.36 -2.07 6.56
C LEU A 822 12.85 -1.65 6.54
N TRP A 823 12.33 -1.40 5.33
CA TRP A 823 11.02 -0.83 4.97
C TRP A 823 9.82 -1.78 5.10
N GLN A 824 8.69 -1.25 5.52
CA GLN A 824 7.44 -1.99 5.60
C GLN A 824 6.32 -1.37 4.75
N PRO A 825 5.54 -2.12 3.93
CA PRO A 825 4.32 -1.57 3.36
C PRO A 825 3.35 -1.18 4.49
N PRO A 826 2.63 -0.03 4.41
CA PRO A 826 2.03 0.63 5.58
C PRO A 826 1.02 -0.14 6.49
N SER A 827 0.63 -1.37 6.18
CA SER A 827 -0.56 -2.04 6.76
C SER A 827 -0.35 -3.15 7.81
N GLY A 828 0.83 -3.38 8.39
CA GLY A 828 1.03 -4.32 9.53
C GLY A 828 1.24 -5.81 9.17
N ILE A 829 0.17 -6.50 8.81
CA ILE A 829 0.06 -7.73 7.98
C ILE A 829 1.39 -8.25 7.34
N LEU A 830 1.89 -9.52 7.40
CA LEU A 830 3.24 -10.06 6.93
C LEU A 830 3.28 -11.02 5.67
N MET A 831 4.28 -10.98 4.75
CA MET A 831 4.35 -11.76 3.46
C MET A 831 4.92 -13.13 3.73
N THR A 832 3.98 -14.05 3.92
CA THR A 832 4.22 -15.44 4.23
C THR A 832 3.71 -16.28 3.05
N ASN A 833 4.49 -17.26 2.60
CA ASN A 833 3.95 -18.27 1.68
C ASN A 833 2.97 -19.18 2.42
N ASP A 834 2.07 -19.80 1.67
CA ASP A 834 1.30 -20.95 2.13
C ASP A 834 2.26 -22.13 2.44
N VAL A 835 2.06 -22.80 3.57
CA VAL A 835 2.88 -23.92 4.06
C VAL A 835 1.93 -25.09 4.35
N SER A 836 2.10 -26.19 3.62
CA SER A 836 1.35 -27.44 3.81
C SER A 836 1.71 -28.14 5.13
N ASP A 837 0.87 -29.04 5.61
CA ASP A 837 1.03 -29.80 6.88
C ASP A 837 2.32 -30.65 6.99
N THR A 838 3.09 -30.74 5.90
CA THR A 838 4.51 -31.14 5.89
C THR A 838 5.37 -30.27 6.82
N ASN A 839 6.38 -30.84 7.49
CA ASN A 839 7.27 -30.06 8.34
C ASN A 839 7.88 -28.86 7.57
N PRO A 840 7.91 -27.65 8.14
CA PRO A 840 8.48 -26.47 7.48
C PRO A 840 10.00 -26.55 7.27
N GLU A 841 10.66 -27.55 7.87
CA GLU A 841 12.09 -27.82 7.62
C GLU A 841 12.35 -28.61 6.33
N ASP A 842 11.40 -29.45 5.90
CA ASP A 842 11.50 -30.34 4.74
C ASP A 842 11.06 -29.66 3.44
N ALA A 843 10.16 -28.66 3.53
CA ALA A 843 9.68 -27.91 2.38
C ALA A 843 10.81 -27.12 1.69
N VAL A 844 10.89 -27.20 0.35
CA VAL A 844 11.91 -26.47 -0.44
C VAL A 844 11.40 -25.08 -0.82
N PRO A 845 11.91 -23.97 -0.25
CA PRO A 845 11.46 -22.63 -0.58
C PRO A 845 12.05 -22.16 -1.91
N CYS A 846 11.22 -21.51 -2.73
CA CYS A 846 11.64 -20.90 -3.98
C CYS A 846 10.84 -19.63 -4.28
N PHE A 847 11.49 -18.64 -4.88
CA PHE A 847 10.83 -17.45 -5.40
C PHE A 847 11.53 -16.92 -6.66
N ALA A 848 10.79 -16.19 -7.49
CA ALA A 848 11.28 -15.45 -8.64
C ALA A 848 10.74 -14.02 -8.60
N LEU A 849 11.58 -13.04 -8.93
CA LEU A 849 11.26 -11.61 -8.93
C LEU A 849 11.00 -11.10 -10.35
N SER A 850 9.99 -10.25 -10.54
CA SER A 850 9.71 -9.64 -11.85
C SER A 850 10.81 -8.67 -12.28
N LYS A 851 11.07 -8.59 -13.59
CA LYS A 851 12.08 -7.70 -14.21
C LYS A 851 11.94 -6.21 -13.86
N ASN A 852 10.76 -5.78 -13.41
CA ASN A 852 10.44 -4.40 -13.01
C ASN A 852 10.27 -4.24 -11.48
N ASP A 853 10.73 -5.20 -10.68
CA ASP A 853 10.69 -5.22 -9.21
C ASP A 853 9.29 -5.01 -8.58
N SER A 854 8.20 -5.20 -9.36
CA SER A 854 6.83 -4.85 -8.96
C SER A 854 6.00 -6.03 -8.45
N TYR A 855 6.42 -7.28 -8.71
CA TYR A 855 5.83 -8.47 -8.11
C TYR A 855 6.87 -9.59 -7.92
N VAL A 856 6.66 -10.43 -6.92
CA VAL A 856 7.42 -11.67 -6.65
C VAL A 856 6.45 -12.84 -6.68
N MET A 857 6.84 -13.95 -7.30
CA MET A 857 6.11 -15.22 -7.26
C MET A 857 6.90 -16.21 -6.40
N SER A 858 6.28 -16.84 -5.42
CA SER A 858 6.97 -17.60 -4.37
C SER A 858 6.17 -18.80 -3.87
N ALA A 859 6.85 -19.83 -3.36
CA ALA A 859 6.28 -21.02 -2.76
C ALA A 859 7.17 -21.57 -1.62
N SER A 860 6.58 -22.36 -0.71
CA SER A 860 7.31 -23.07 0.36
C SER A 860 6.52 -24.34 0.76
N GLY A 861 6.46 -25.31 -0.15
CA GLY A 861 5.63 -26.52 -0.02
C GLY A 861 4.17 -26.31 -0.45
N GLY A 862 3.50 -25.29 0.08
CA GLY A 862 2.11 -24.93 -0.24
C GLY A 862 1.91 -24.22 -1.59
N LYS A 863 0.74 -23.59 -1.76
CA LYS A 863 0.28 -22.94 -3.01
C LYS A 863 1.26 -21.86 -3.49
N ILE A 864 1.57 -21.86 -4.79
CA ILE A 864 2.43 -20.84 -5.41
C ILE A 864 1.69 -19.49 -5.37
N SER A 865 2.28 -18.49 -4.73
CA SER A 865 1.63 -17.21 -4.44
C SER A 865 2.32 -16.06 -5.15
N LEU A 866 1.54 -15.20 -5.81
CA LEU A 866 2.02 -13.97 -6.47
C LEU A 866 1.78 -12.78 -5.54
N PHE A 867 2.83 -12.10 -5.09
CA PHE A 867 2.76 -10.94 -4.19
C PHE A 867 3.21 -9.65 -4.91
N ASN A 868 2.45 -8.58 -4.73
CA ASN A 868 2.79 -7.25 -5.24
C ASN A 868 3.93 -6.61 -4.42
N MET A 869 5.08 -6.24 -4.99
CA MET A 869 6.25 -5.78 -4.21
C MET A 869 6.11 -4.41 -3.52
N MET A 870 5.07 -3.63 -3.82
CA MET A 870 4.82 -2.31 -3.19
C MET A 870 3.86 -2.39 -2.00
N THR A 871 2.84 -3.24 -2.08
CA THR A 871 1.87 -3.45 -0.99
C THR A 871 2.14 -4.73 -0.21
N PHE A 872 2.87 -5.67 -0.81
CA PHE A 872 3.00 -7.08 -0.44
C PHE A 872 1.68 -7.87 -0.40
N LYS A 873 0.54 -7.37 -0.92
CA LYS A 873 -0.70 -8.18 -1.01
C LYS A 873 -0.47 -9.36 -1.98
N THR A 874 -0.95 -10.54 -1.60
CA THR A 874 -1.19 -11.65 -2.53
C THR A 874 -2.20 -11.19 -3.59
N MET A 875 -1.78 -11.19 -4.86
CA MET A 875 -2.58 -10.79 -6.02
C MET A 875 -3.38 -11.97 -6.57
N THR A 876 -2.79 -13.16 -6.55
CA THR A 876 -3.41 -14.44 -6.92
C THR A 876 -2.57 -15.58 -6.36
N THR A 877 -3.17 -16.75 -6.22
CA THR A 877 -2.47 -18.01 -5.98
C THR A 877 -2.63 -18.93 -7.19
N PHE A 878 -1.68 -19.83 -7.38
CA PHE A 878 -1.62 -20.80 -8.46
C PHE A 878 -1.40 -22.20 -7.86
N MET A 879 -2.14 -23.19 -8.38
CA MET A 879 -1.98 -24.63 -8.12
C MET A 879 -2.20 -25.08 -6.65
N PRO A 880 -3.34 -25.75 -6.36
CA PRO A 880 -3.47 -26.66 -5.22
C PRO A 880 -2.54 -27.89 -5.35
N PRO A 881 -2.28 -28.63 -4.27
CA PRO A 881 -1.21 -29.62 -4.18
C PRO A 881 -1.60 -31.03 -4.70
N PRO A 882 -0.68 -32.01 -4.70
CA PRO A 882 0.77 -31.95 -4.98
C PRO A 882 1.03 -32.13 -6.51
N PRO A 883 2.26 -31.99 -7.06
CA PRO A 883 3.56 -31.85 -6.40
C PRO A 883 3.86 -30.42 -5.91
N ALA A 884 4.78 -30.30 -4.95
CA ALA A 884 5.31 -29.00 -4.53
C ALA A 884 6.22 -28.39 -5.61
N ALA A 885 6.30 -27.05 -5.64
CA ALA A 885 7.25 -26.30 -6.46
C ALA A 885 8.59 -26.14 -5.71
N THR A 886 9.69 -26.49 -6.38
CA THR A 886 11.06 -26.48 -5.81
C THR A 886 11.95 -25.41 -6.43
N PHE A 887 11.60 -24.90 -7.62
CA PHE A 887 12.29 -23.80 -8.28
C PHE A 887 11.33 -22.99 -9.17
N LEU A 888 11.57 -21.68 -9.32
CA LEU A 888 10.73 -20.78 -10.11
C LEU A 888 11.63 -19.89 -10.98
N ALA A 889 11.27 -19.69 -12.25
CA ALA A 889 11.99 -18.79 -13.16
C ALA A 889 11.03 -18.04 -14.10
N PHE A 890 11.20 -16.73 -14.21
CA PHE A 890 10.58 -15.90 -15.26
C PHE A 890 11.42 -15.93 -16.53
N HIS A 891 10.75 -15.92 -17.69
CA HIS A 891 11.42 -15.71 -18.97
C HIS A 891 11.89 -14.24 -19.11
N PRO A 892 13.16 -13.98 -19.46
CA PRO A 892 13.80 -12.67 -19.25
C PRO A 892 13.35 -11.56 -20.20
N GLN A 893 12.59 -11.88 -21.26
CA GLN A 893 12.10 -10.86 -22.18
C GLN A 893 10.80 -10.21 -21.69
N ASP A 894 9.82 -11.03 -21.30
CA ASP A 894 8.40 -10.65 -21.23
C ASP A 894 7.70 -10.94 -19.88
N ASN A 895 8.33 -11.69 -18.97
CA ASN A 895 7.76 -12.20 -17.71
C ASN A 895 6.49 -13.08 -17.81
N ASN A 896 5.81 -13.21 -18.96
CA ASN A 896 4.55 -13.99 -19.06
C ASN A 896 4.82 -15.50 -19.11
N ILE A 897 5.93 -15.91 -19.72
CA ILE A 897 6.38 -17.30 -19.67
C ILE A 897 7.07 -17.54 -18.32
N ILE A 898 6.56 -18.53 -17.59
CA ILE A 898 7.00 -18.94 -16.25
C ILE A 898 7.33 -20.42 -16.31
N ALA A 899 8.56 -20.78 -15.91
CA ALA A 899 8.95 -22.16 -15.69
C ALA A 899 8.92 -22.49 -14.18
N ILE A 900 8.21 -23.56 -13.84
CA ILE A 900 8.01 -24.05 -12.47
C ILE A 900 8.68 -25.43 -12.38
N GLY A 901 9.75 -25.52 -11.61
CA GLY A 901 10.41 -26.79 -11.29
C GLY A 901 9.66 -27.48 -10.16
N MET A 902 9.34 -28.76 -10.35
CA MET A 902 8.50 -29.54 -9.45
C MET A 902 9.28 -30.61 -8.71
N GLU A 903 8.72 -31.07 -7.59
CA GLU A 903 9.27 -32.18 -6.82
C GLU A 903 9.18 -33.53 -7.57
N ASP A 904 8.16 -33.73 -8.42
CA ASP A 904 7.94 -34.95 -9.23
C ASP A 904 8.89 -35.10 -10.44
N SER A 905 10.08 -34.48 -10.40
CA SER A 905 11.08 -34.38 -11.48
C SER A 905 10.63 -33.66 -12.77
N SER A 906 9.43 -33.08 -12.79
CA SER A 906 8.91 -32.37 -13.96
C SER A 906 9.16 -30.85 -13.92
N ILE A 907 9.02 -30.21 -15.07
CA ILE A 907 9.03 -28.74 -15.19
C ILE A 907 7.76 -28.33 -15.91
N GLN A 908 6.96 -27.44 -15.31
CA GLN A 908 5.72 -26.96 -15.89
C GLN A 908 5.89 -25.53 -16.41
N ILE A 909 5.52 -25.32 -17.68
CA ILE A 909 5.55 -24.01 -18.35
C ILE A 909 4.14 -23.42 -18.26
N TYR A 910 3.91 -22.46 -17.37
CA TYR A 910 2.55 -22.09 -16.96
C TYR A 910 1.68 -21.53 -18.09
N ASN A 911 2.23 -20.63 -18.90
CA ASN A 911 1.49 -19.93 -19.97
C ASN A 911 1.10 -20.89 -21.12
N VAL A 912 2.08 -21.67 -21.61
CA VAL A 912 1.90 -22.66 -22.69
C VAL A 912 1.19 -23.94 -22.20
N LYS A 913 1.20 -24.19 -20.88
CA LYS A 913 0.67 -25.37 -20.16
C LYS A 913 1.38 -26.70 -20.49
N THR A 914 2.58 -26.62 -21.04
CA THR A 914 3.46 -27.78 -21.31
C THR A 914 4.06 -28.32 -20.00
N LYS A 915 4.19 -29.66 -19.87
CA LYS A 915 4.89 -30.32 -18.76
C LYS A 915 6.05 -31.15 -19.30
N LEU A 916 7.27 -30.70 -19.02
CA LEU A 916 8.53 -31.34 -19.40
C LEU A 916 8.86 -32.48 -18.42
N LYS A 917 9.46 -33.55 -18.91
CA LYS A 917 9.97 -34.68 -18.12
C LYS A 917 11.32 -35.13 -18.68
N GLY A 918 12.32 -35.34 -17.82
CA GLY A 918 13.65 -35.74 -18.29
C GLY A 918 14.78 -35.73 -17.27
N HIS A 919 14.49 -35.38 -16.01
CA HIS A 919 15.28 -35.69 -14.81
C HIS A 919 14.65 -36.89 -14.08
N GLN A 920 15.31 -37.41 -13.04
CA GLN A 920 14.85 -38.54 -12.21
C GLN A 920 14.47 -38.12 -10.78
N LYS A 921 14.95 -36.97 -10.30
CA LYS A 921 14.63 -36.40 -8.98
C LYS A 921 14.10 -34.97 -9.10
N ARG A 922 13.69 -34.38 -7.96
CA ARG A 922 13.22 -32.99 -7.85
C ARG A 922 14.13 -32.01 -8.61
N ILE A 923 13.52 -30.99 -9.21
CA ILE A 923 14.25 -29.91 -9.89
C ILE A 923 14.95 -29.03 -8.86
N THR A 924 16.21 -28.69 -9.10
CA THR A 924 17.08 -27.92 -8.20
C THR A 924 17.57 -26.60 -8.78
N GLY A 925 17.42 -26.38 -10.09
CA GLY A 925 17.72 -25.12 -10.76
C GLY A 925 17.07 -24.98 -12.14
N LEU A 926 16.75 -23.75 -12.51
CA LEU A 926 16.23 -23.35 -13.82
C LEU A 926 16.91 -22.04 -14.25
N ALA A 927 17.41 -21.98 -15.49
CA ALA A 927 17.99 -20.77 -16.06
C ALA A 927 17.65 -20.65 -17.56
N PHE A 928 17.18 -19.47 -18.00
CA PHE A 928 16.89 -19.18 -19.41
C PHE A 928 18.10 -18.48 -20.08
N SER A 929 18.38 -18.84 -21.33
CA SER A 929 19.22 -18.06 -22.25
C SER A 929 18.38 -17.56 -23.42
N HIS A 930 18.38 -16.24 -23.59
CA HIS A 930 17.66 -15.54 -24.65
C HIS A 930 18.52 -15.30 -25.91
N ALA A 931 19.80 -15.67 -25.89
CA ALA A 931 20.67 -15.69 -27.06
C ALA A 931 20.66 -17.04 -27.78
N LEU A 932 20.31 -18.12 -27.06
CA LEU A 932 20.29 -19.50 -27.56
C LEU A 932 18.86 -20.07 -27.74
N ASN A 933 17.82 -19.35 -27.29
CA ASN A 933 16.44 -19.86 -27.17
C ASN A 933 16.36 -21.19 -26.41
N VAL A 934 17.02 -21.26 -25.23
CA VAL A 934 16.98 -22.45 -24.37
C VAL A 934 16.66 -22.15 -22.91
N LEU A 935 15.96 -23.09 -22.29
CA LEU A 935 15.90 -23.30 -20.85
C LEU A 935 16.92 -24.39 -20.49
N VAL A 936 17.75 -24.16 -19.48
CA VAL A 936 18.58 -25.20 -18.87
C VAL A 936 18.04 -25.50 -17.47
N SER A 937 17.99 -26.78 -17.10
CA SER A 937 17.53 -27.22 -15.79
C SER A 937 18.45 -28.26 -15.16
N SER A 938 18.57 -28.21 -13.83
CA SER A 938 19.29 -29.19 -13.01
C SER A 938 18.35 -29.94 -12.07
N GLY A 939 18.69 -31.19 -11.74
CA GLY A 939 18.01 -32.02 -10.76
C GLY A 939 18.87 -32.38 -9.53
N ALA A 940 18.25 -32.94 -8.49
CA ALA A 940 18.93 -33.52 -7.33
C ALA A 940 19.59 -34.89 -7.61
N ASP A 941 19.59 -35.30 -8.87
CA ASP A 941 20.25 -36.47 -9.47
C ASP A 941 21.59 -36.11 -10.11
N SER A 942 22.04 -34.86 -9.98
CA SER A 942 23.22 -34.31 -10.68
C SER A 942 23.12 -34.39 -12.20
N GLN A 943 21.90 -34.41 -12.76
CA GLN A 943 21.66 -34.28 -14.18
C GLN A 943 21.45 -32.81 -14.57
N LEU A 944 21.98 -32.43 -15.74
CA LEU A 944 21.66 -31.21 -16.48
C LEU A 944 20.84 -31.57 -17.72
N CYS A 945 19.81 -30.79 -18.04
CA CYS A 945 19.01 -30.93 -19.26
C CYS A 945 18.85 -29.57 -19.96
N VAL A 946 18.97 -29.55 -21.28
CA VAL A 946 18.74 -28.37 -22.15
C VAL A 946 17.43 -28.57 -22.92
N TRP A 947 16.61 -27.53 -22.99
CA TRP A 947 15.28 -27.54 -23.61
C TRP A 947 15.14 -26.33 -24.54
N SER A 948 14.60 -26.51 -25.75
CA SER A 948 14.23 -25.39 -26.62
C SER A 948 13.11 -24.57 -25.98
N THR A 949 13.17 -23.23 -26.00
CA THR A 949 12.02 -22.38 -25.62
C THR A 949 10.95 -22.29 -26.70
N ASP A 950 11.29 -22.65 -27.94
CA ASP A 950 10.43 -22.44 -29.11
C ASP A 950 9.49 -23.65 -29.31
N ILE A 951 10.00 -24.86 -29.08
CA ILE A 951 9.27 -26.13 -29.25
C ILE A 951 9.05 -26.86 -27.91
N TRP A 952 9.76 -26.48 -26.85
CA TRP A 952 9.70 -27.12 -25.51
C TRP A 952 10.16 -28.58 -25.48
N GLU A 953 11.03 -28.98 -26.42
CA GLU A 953 11.65 -30.31 -26.49
C GLU A 953 13.07 -30.35 -25.89
N LYS A 954 13.48 -31.54 -25.42
CA LYS A 954 14.78 -31.80 -24.79
C LYS A 954 15.87 -31.93 -25.87
N GLN A 955 16.79 -30.98 -25.93
CA GLN A 955 17.90 -30.97 -26.89
C GLN A 955 19.11 -31.79 -26.41
N ALA A 956 19.46 -31.69 -25.13
CA ALA A 956 20.63 -32.36 -24.57
C ALA A 956 20.43 -32.74 -23.08
N SER A 957 21.21 -33.70 -22.59
CA SER A 957 21.41 -33.87 -21.14
C SER A 957 22.70 -34.59 -20.80
N LYS A 958 23.25 -34.29 -19.62
CA LYS A 958 24.52 -34.82 -19.13
C LYS A 958 24.51 -34.92 -17.61
N PHE A 959 25.15 -35.95 -17.05
CA PHE A 959 25.38 -36.05 -15.61
C PHE A 959 26.71 -35.39 -15.23
N LEU A 960 26.78 -34.80 -14.04
CA LEU A 960 28.02 -34.26 -13.50
C LEU A 960 29.01 -35.38 -13.18
N GLN A 961 30.28 -35.19 -13.53
CA GLN A 961 31.37 -36.05 -13.08
C GLN A 961 31.78 -35.58 -11.67
N ILE A 962 31.41 -36.36 -10.66
CA ILE A 962 31.73 -36.09 -9.25
C ILE A 962 33.12 -36.68 -8.95
N PRO A 963 34.05 -35.94 -8.31
CA PRO A 963 35.40 -36.43 -8.02
C PRO A 963 35.42 -37.63 -7.08
N SER A 964 36.22 -38.63 -7.41
CA SER A 964 36.43 -39.83 -6.60
C SER A 964 36.96 -39.48 -5.21
N GLY A 965 36.24 -39.87 -4.15
CA GLY A 965 36.68 -39.72 -2.75
C GLY A 965 35.70 -38.98 -1.83
N ARG A 966 34.73 -38.22 -2.36
CA ARG A 966 33.61 -37.70 -1.57
C ARG A 966 32.34 -38.51 -1.87
N ALA A 967 31.71 -39.06 -0.84
CA ALA A 967 30.39 -39.66 -0.97
C ALA A 967 29.36 -38.54 -1.20
N ALA A 968 28.71 -38.54 -2.37
CA ALA A 968 27.70 -37.53 -2.69
C ALA A 968 26.46 -37.72 -1.81
N VAL A 969 25.92 -36.61 -1.27
CA VAL A 969 24.69 -36.66 -0.47
C VAL A 969 23.54 -37.12 -1.38
N PRO A 970 22.63 -38.03 -0.93
CA PRO A 970 21.56 -38.57 -1.78
C PRO A 970 20.60 -37.54 -2.40
N LEU A 971 20.64 -36.28 -1.97
CA LEU A 971 19.80 -35.17 -2.43
C LEU A 971 20.62 -33.86 -2.61
N ALA A 972 21.83 -33.96 -3.17
CA ALA A 972 22.70 -32.82 -3.44
C ALA A 972 22.06 -31.79 -4.40
N ASP A 973 22.01 -30.52 -3.97
CA ASP A 973 21.18 -29.49 -4.60
C ASP A 973 21.93 -28.69 -5.69
N THR A 974 22.04 -29.27 -6.90
CA THR A 974 22.75 -28.64 -8.04
C THR A 974 22.08 -27.33 -8.50
N ARG A 975 22.83 -26.22 -8.62
CA ARG A 975 22.36 -24.94 -9.18
C ARG A 975 22.97 -24.66 -10.56
N VAL A 976 22.26 -23.86 -11.35
CA VAL A 976 22.69 -23.38 -12.68
C VAL A 976 22.46 -21.88 -12.82
N GLN A 977 23.41 -21.16 -13.44
CA GLN A 977 23.31 -19.72 -13.74
C GLN A 977 24.03 -19.42 -15.06
N PHE A 978 23.42 -18.64 -15.96
CA PHE A 978 24.08 -18.18 -17.18
C PHE A 978 25.09 -17.05 -16.91
N HIS A 979 26.18 -17.07 -17.68
CA HIS A 979 27.13 -15.97 -17.83
C HIS A 979 26.49 -14.81 -18.61
N LEU A 980 27.10 -13.62 -18.56
CA LEU A 980 26.59 -12.43 -19.26
C LEU A 980 26.48 -12.61 -20.79
N ASP A 981 27.31 -13.46 -21.39
CA ASP A 981 27.22 -13.81 -22.82
C ASP A 981 26.06 -14.75 -23.19
N GLN A 982 25.34 -15.29 -22.20
CA GLN A 982 24.21 -16.22 -22.37
C GLN A 982 24.55 -17.54 -23.07
N ILE A 983 25.84 -17.86 -23.23
CA ILE A 983 26.36 -19.10 -23.84
C ILE A 983 27.00 -19.99 -22.77
N HIS A 984 27.81 -19.40 -21.88
CA HIS A 984 28.46 -20.13 -20.80
C HIS A 984 27.53 -20.28 -19.59
N LEU A 985 27.60 -21.43 -18.94
CA LEU A 985 26.77 -21.81 -17.80
C LEU A 985 27.64 -22.15 -16.59
N LEU A 986 27.46 -21.41 -15.49
CA LEU A 986 27.96 -21.79 -14.18
C LEU A 986 27.10 -22.92 -13.62
N VAL A 987 27.74 -23.99 -13.18
CA VAL A 987 27.11 -25.12 -12.50
C VAL A 987 27.75 -25.29 -11.13
N VAL A 988 26.92 -25.34 -10.09
CA VAL A 988 27.34 -25.37 -8.69
C VAL A 988 26.80 -26.63 -8.03
N HIS A 989 27.69 -27.39 -7.39
CA HIS A 989 27.40 -28.62 -6.67
C HIS A 989 28.16 -28.60 -5.33
N GLU A 990 27.68 -29.34 -4.32
CA GLU A 990 28.27 -29.34 -2.96
C GLU A 990 29.78 -29.69 -2.94
N THR A 991 30.24 -30.45 -3.94
CA THR A 991 31.64 -30.86 -4.10
C THR A 991 32.46 -30.00 -5.07
N GLN A 992 31.84 -29.19 -5.95
CA GLN A 992 32.55 -28.54 -7.06
C GLN A 992 31.78 -27.41 -7.74
N ILE A 993 32.53 -26.55 -8.42
CA ILE A 993 32.02 -25.56 -9.38
C ILE A 993 32.60 -25.86 -10.76
N ALA A 994 31.78 -25.76 -11.79
CA ALA A 994 32.21 -25.93 -13.17
C ALA A 994 31.56 -24.90 -14.10
N ILE A 995 32.25 -24.60 -15.20
CA ILE A 995 31.73 -23.77 -16.30
C ILE A 995 31.54 -24.66 -17.52
N TYR A 996 30.33 -24.66 -18.05
CA TYR A 996 29.92 -25.45 -19.20
C TYR A 996 29.59 -24.56 -20.41
N ASP A 997 29.80 -25.08 -21.62
CA ASP A 997 29.17 -24.58 -22.85
C ASP A 997 27.72 -25.09 -22.91
N ALA A 998 26.73 -24.19 -22.88
CA ALA A 998 25.34 -24.59 -22.68
C ALA A 998 24.72 -25.44 -23.79
N PRO A 999 24.90 -25.15 -25.11
CA PRO A 999 24.29 -25.94 -26.19
C PRO A 999 24.72 -27.40 -26.20
N LYS A 1000 25.97 -27.70 -25.82
CA LYS A 1000 26.55 -29.05 -25.83
C LYS A 1000 26.62 -29.72 -24.46
N LEU A 1001 26.44 -28.95 -23.38
CA LEU A 1001 26.85 -29.31 -22.03
C LEU A 1001 28.32 -29.79 -21.98
N GLU A 1002 29.22 -29.12 -22.72
CA GLU A 1002 30.65 -29.42 -22.68
C GLU A 1002 31.29 -28.77 -21.44
N CYS A 1003 32.03 -29.53 -20.62
CA CYS A 1003 32.65 -28.97 -19.41
C CYS A 1003 33.97 -28.31 -19.80
N LEU A 1004 34.04 -26.97 -19.71
CA LEU A 1004 35.22 -26.22 -20.12
C LEU A 1004 36.24 -26.10 -18.99
N LYS A 1005 35.75 -25.89 -17.75
CA LYS A 1005 36.57 -25.65 -16.55
C LYS A 1005 35.88 -26.22 -15.33
N GLN A 1006 36.64 -26.81 -14.42
CA GLN A 1006 36.15 -27.44 -13.19
C GLN A 1006 37.07 -27.04 -12.02
N TRP A 1007 36.50 -26.80 -10.85
CA TRP A 1007 37.19 -26.42 -9.63
C TRP A 1007 36.58 -27.14 -8.43
N VAL A 1008 37.44 -27.70 -7.59
CA VAL A 1008 37.09 -28.49 -6.42
C VAL A 1008 37.69 -27.81 -5.19
N PRO A 1009 36.94 -27.61 -4.08
CA PRO A 1009 37.48 -27.06 -2.85
C PRO A 1009 38.60 -27.94 -2.28
N ARG A 1010 39.57 -27.31 -1.61
CA ARG A 1010 40.59 -28.06 -0.84
C ARG A 1010 39.91 -28.84 0.29
N GLU A 1011 40.56 -29.91 0.75
CA GLU A 1011 40.02 -30.81 1.79
C GLU A 1011 39.76 -30.11 3.13
N ALA A 1012 40.51 -29.05 3.43
CA ALA A 1012 40.32 -28.20 4.61
C ALA A 1012 39.19 -27.16 4.47
N SER A 1013 38.42 -27.19 3.38
CA SER A 1013 37.22 -26.36 3.20
C SER A 1013 35.96 -27.22 3.23
N GLY A 1014 34.93 -26.71 3.91
CA GLY A 1014 33.60 -27.33 3.97
C GLY A 1014 32.95 -27.48 2.58
N PRO A 1015 31.87 -28.27 2.45
CA PRO A 1015 31.11 -28.36 1.20
C PRO A 1015 30.56 -26.99 0.79
N ILE A 1016 30.38 -26.82 -0.53
CA ILE A 1016 29.86 -25.59 -1.13
C ILE A 1016 28.37 -25.46 -0.84
N THR A 1017 27.95 -24.37 -0.19
CA THR A 1017 26.54 -24.09 0.10
C THR A 1017 25.88 -23.28 -1.03
N HIS A 1018 26.65 -22.39 -1.66
CA HIS A 1018 26.19 -21.57 -2.79
C HIS A 1018 27.36 -21.05 -3.63
N ALA A 1019 27.08 -20.70 -4.87
CA ALA A 1019 27.94 -19.82 -5.66
C ALA A 1019 27.15 -19.05 -6.73
N THR A 1020 27.65 -17.87 -7.11
CA THR A 1020 27.02 -17.02 -8.14
C THR A 1020 28.04 -16.12 -8.84
N TYR A 1021 27.78 -15.76 -10.11
CA TYR A 1021 28.56 -14.75 -10.85
C TYR A 1021 28.36 -13.33 -10.28
N SER A 1022 29.40 -12.50 -10.40
CA SER A 1022 29.25 -11.03 -10.38
C SER A 1022 28.43 -10.53 -11.58
N CYS A 1023 27.90 -9.30 -11.54
CA CYS A 1023 27.11 -8.76 -12.66
C CYS A 1023 27.88 -8.61 -13.98
N ASP A 1024 29.18 -8.32 -13.93
CA ASP A 1024 30.09 -8.36 -15.08
C ASP A 1024 30.55 -9.77 -15.46
N SER A 1025 30.14 -10.78 -14.69
CA SER A 1025 30.56 -12.18 -14.73
C SER A 1025 32.07 -12.45 -14.68
N GLN A 1026 32.90 -11.47 -14.30
CA GLN A 1026 34.36 -11.63 -14.20
C GLN A 1026 34.79 -12.40 -12.95
N SER A 1027 33.95 -12.43 -11.92
CA SER A 1027 34.18 -13.08 -10.63
C SER A 1027 33.06 -14.07 -10.28
N ILE A 1028 33.38 -15.06 -9.47
CA ILE A 1028 32.41 -15.99 -8.87
C ILE A 1028 32.58 -15.93 -7.35
N TYR A 1029 31.48 -15.65 -6.65
CA TYR A 1029 31.39 -15.69 -5.20
C TYR A 1029 30.96 -17.09 -4.75
N VAL A 1030 31.59 -17.65 -3.72
CA VAL A 1030 31.40 -19.05 -3.29
C VAL A 1030 31.36 -19.12 -1.77
N SER A 1031 30.34 -19.76 -1.19
CA SER A 1031 30.20 -19.96 0.26
C SER A 1031 30.42 -21.42 0.66
N PHE A 1032 31.01 -21.62 1.83
CA PHE A 1032 31.30 -22.94 2.39
C PHE A 1032 30.66 -23.13 3.78
N GLU A 1033 30.36 -24.37 4.13
CA GLU A 1033 29.81 -24.75 5.45
C GLU A 1033 30.80 -24.52 6.62
N ASP A 1034 32.06 -24.23 6.34
CA ASP A 1034 33.05 -23.80 7.34
C ASP A 1034 32.91 -22.32 7.76
N GLY A 1035 31.98 -21.58 7.15
CA GLY A 1035 31.75 -20.16 7.41
C GLY A 1035 32.60 -19.22 6.56
N SER A 1036 33.52 -19.72 5.73
CA SER A 1036 34.33 -18.88 4.83
C SER A 1036 33.64 -18.64 3.48
N VAL A 1037 34.09 -17.60 2.79
CA VAL A 1037 33.63 -17.20 1.45
C VAL A 1037 34.83 -16.98 0.53
N GLY A 1038 34.82 -17.61 -0.64
CA GLY A 1038 35.84 -17.47 -1.67
C GLY A 1038 35.40 -16.55 -2.81
N VAL A 1039 36.32 -15.71 -3.29
CA VAL A 1039 36.18 -14.93 -4.53
C VAL A 1039 37.10 -15.52 -5.60
N LEU A 1040 36.52 -16.14 -6.63
CA LEU A 1040 37.24 -16.76 -7.73
C LEU A 1040 37.20 -15.89 -8.98
N THR A 1041 38.25 -15.96 -9.80
CA THR A 1041 38.25 -15.43 -11.18
C THR A 1041 37.40 -16.34 -12.07
N ALA A 1042 36.33 -15.84 -12.69
CA ALA A 1042 35.48 -16.67 -13.57
C ALA A 1042 36.27 -17.29 -14.73
N SER A 1043 37.11 -16.49 -15.40
CA SER A 1043 37.86 -16.93 -16.59
C SER A 1043 38.93 -18.01 -16.32
N THR A 1044 39.31 -18.27 -15.07
CA THR A 1044 40.35 -19.26 -14.72
C THR A 1044 40.00 -20.18 -13.54
N LEU A 1045 38.84 -19.99 -12.89
CA LEU A 1045 38.45 -20.58 -11.60
C LEU A 1045 39.55 -20.52 -10.52
N ARG A 1046 40.38 -19.45 -10.51
CA ARG A 1046 41.41 -19.24 -9.49
C ARG A 1046 40.89 -18.37 -8.36
N LEU A 1047 40.93 -18.89 -7.13
CA LEU A 1047 40.66 -18.16 -5.89
C LEU A 1047 41.64 -16.99 -5.73
N ARG A 1048 41.13 -15.76 -5.62
CA ARG A 1048 41.90 -14.53 -5.35
C ARG A 1048 41.91 -14.18 -3.86
N CYS A 1049 40.74 -14.30 -3.24
CA CYS A 1049 40.47 -13.84 -1.89
C CYS A 1049 39.67 -14.90 -1.13
N ARG A 1050 40.00 -15.15 0.14
CA ARG A 1050 39.17 -15.90 1.10
C ARG A 1050 38.81 -14.97 2.25
N ILE A 1051 37.52 -14.82 2.51
CA ILE A 1051 36.98 -14.08 3.66
C ILE A 1051 36.60 -15.13 4.69
N ASN A 1052 37.19 -15.05 5.88
CA ASN A 1052 36.92 -15.98 6.98
C ASN A 1052 35.79 -15.43 7.88
N PRO A 1053 35.06 -16.29 8.61
CA PRO A 1053 33.88 -15.87 9.39
C PRO A 1053 34.20 -14.90 10.54
N THR A 1054 35.48 -14.73 10.89
CA THR A 1054 35.96 -13.71 11.84
C THR A 1054 35.92 -12.28 11.27
N ALA A 1055 35.83 -12.12 9.94
CA ALA A 1055 35.80 -10.81 9.28
C ALA A 1055 34.39 -10.19 9.18
N TYR A 1056 33.33 -10.94 9.50
CA TYR A 1056 31.98 -10.39 9.63
C TYR A 1056 31.33 -10.96 10.92
N PRO A 1057 31.15 -10.15 11.98
CA PRO A 1057 30.98 -10.67 13.34
C PRO A 1057 29.67 -11.43 13.55
N SER A 1058 29.78 -12.72 13.90
CA SER A 1058 28.67 -13.49 14.47
C SER A 1058 28.42 -13.08 15.93
N PRO A 1059 27.19 -12.71 16.32
CA PRO A 1059 26.88 -12.22 17.67
C PRO A 1059 26.77 -13.35 18.73
N ASN A 1060 26.93 -14.62 18.37
CA ASN A 1060 26.75 -15.73 19.30
C ASN A 1060 27.70 -16.91 19.00
N PRO A 1061 28.71 -17.20 19.86
CA PRO A 1061 29.69 -18.27 19.63
C PRO A 1061 29.18 -19.68 19.93
N SER A 1062 27.94 -19.83 20.44
CA SER A 1062 27.37 -21.13 20.83
C SER A 1062 26.77 -21.95 19.67
N ILE A 1063 26.61 -21.36 18.49
CA ILE A 1063 25.96 -21.97 17.32
C ILE A 1063 26.90 -21.84 16.11
N ARG A 1064 27.00 -22.90 15.30
CA ARG A 1064 27.81 -22.91 14.07
C ARG A 1064 27.13 -22.11 12.97
N VAL A 1065 27.37 -20.80 12.93
CA VAL A 1065 26.81 -19.90 11.91
C VAL A 1065 27.63 -19.94 10.63
N TYR A 1066 26.98 -20.17 9.48
CA TYR A 1066 27.63 -20.17 8.16
C TYR A 1066 26.68 -19.66 7.06
N PRO A 1067 27.21 -19.19 5.90
CA PRO A 1067 26.39 -18.73 4.79
C PRO A 1067 25.75 -19.88 4.01
N LEU A 1068 24.42 -19.81 3.82
CA LEU A 1068 23.60 -20.75 3.04
C LEU A 1068 23.40 -20.30 1.59
N VAL A 1069 23.34 -18.99 1.35
CA VAL A 1069 23.04 -18.40 0.04
C VAL A 1069 23.86 -17.13 -0.20
N ILE A 1070 24.20 -16.88 -1.46
CA ILE A 1070 24.86 -15.66 -1.93
C ILE A 1070 23.99 -15.01 -3.01
N ALA A 1071 23.85 -13.68 -2.97
CA ALA A 1071 23.37 -12.89 -4.09
C ALA A 1071 24.45 -11.86 -4.49
N ALA A 1072 24.74 -11.70 -5.78
CA ALA A 1072 25.58 -10.62 -6.29
C ALA A 1072 24.74 -9.37 -6.62
N HIS A 1073 25.29 -8.17 -6.47
CA HIS A 1073 24.59 -6.95 -6.84
C HIS A 1073 24.50 -6.79 -8.37
N PRO A 1074 23.34 -6.40 -8.95
CA PRO A 1074 23.13 -6.39 -10.40
C PRO A 1074 23.94 -5.34 -11.17
N SER A 1075 24.58 -4.38 -10.50
CA SER A 1075 25.35 -3.31 -11.16
C SER A 1075 26.65 -2.91 -10.47
N GLU A 1076 27.09 -3.62 -9.42
CA GLU A 1076 28.38 -3.36 -8.74
C GLU A 1076 29.14 -4.69 -8.61
N SER A 1077 30.13 -4.93 -9.47
CA SER A 1077 30.66 -6.30 -9.63
C SER A 1077 31.46 -6.82 -8.44
N ASN A 1078 31.94 -5.94 -7.57
CA ASN A 1078 32.64 -6.28 -6.33
C ASN A 1078 31.72 -6.41 -5.10
N GLN A 1079 30.39 -6.26 -5.24
CA GLN A 1079 29.47 -6.32 -4.10
C GLN A 1079 28.61 -7.60 -4.13
N PHE A 1080 28.48 -8.24 -2.98
CA PHE A 1080 27.57 -9.37 -2.78
C PHE A 1080 26.99 -9.38 -1.36
N ALA A 1081 25.90 -10.13 -1.19
CA ALA A 1081 25.24 -10.35 0.08
C ALA A 1081 25.20 -11.84 0.43
N LEU A 1082 25.32 -12.15 1.72
CA LEU A 1082 25.27 -13.48 2.33
C LEU A 1082 23.99 -13.64 3.14
N GLY A 1083 23.28 -14.76 2.99
CA GLY A 1083 22.23 -15.19 3.92
C GLY A 1083 22.74 -16.32 4.82
N LEU A 1084 22.64 -16.17 6.14
CA LEU A 1084 23.23 -17.07 7.12
C LEU A 1084 22.23 -18.05 7.77
N THR A 1085 22.75 -19.09 8.42
CA THR A 1085 21.95 -20.03 9.23
C THR A 1085 21.28 -19.39 10.46
N ASP A 1086 21.83 -18.31 11.02
CA ASP A 1086 21.22 -17.55 12.14
C ASP A 1086 20.09 -16.59 11.70
N GLY A 1087 19.77 -16.55 10.41
CA GLY A 1087 18.79 -15.61 9.85
C GLY A 1087 19.35 -14.22 9.53
N GLY A 1088 20.60 -13.93 9.90
CA GLY A 1088 21.29 -12.71 9.52
C GLY A 1088 21.56 -12.66 8.02
N VAL A 1089 21.46 -11.45 7.45
CA VAL A 1089 21.98 -11.15 6.11
C VAL A 1089 23.15 -10.18 6.27
N HIS A 1090 24.23 -10.37 5.53
CA HIS A 1090 25.38 -9.46 5.51
C HIS A 1090 25.66 -8.97 4.09
N ILE A 1091 26.08 -7.71 3.92
CA ILE A 1091 26.73 -7.24 2.68
C ILE A 1091 28.24 -7.23 2.91
N LEU A 1092 28.98 -7.57 1.86
CA LEU A 1092 30.43 -7.50 1.81
C LEU A 1092 30.88 -6.68 0.59
N GLU A 1093 31.77 -5.73 0.86
CA GLU A 1093 32.46 -4.88 -0.12
C GLU A 1093 33.97 -4.84 0.20
N PRO A 1094 34.84 -4.68 -0.81
CA PRO A 1094 36.24 -4.37 -0.56
C PRO A 1094 36.38 -2.96 0.06
N LEU A 1095 37.54 -2.72 0.68
CA LEU A 1095 37.95 -1.37 1.10
C LEU A 1095 38.08 -0.46 -0.12
N GLU A 1096 37.79 0.83 0.05
CA GLU A 1096 37.83 1.82 -1.04
C GLU A 1096 39.23 2.02 -1.63
N SER A 1097 40.27 1.78 -0.82
CA SER A 1097 41.67 1.77 -1.22
C SER A 1097 42.08 0.59 -2.12
N GLU A 1098 41.36 -0.53 -2.06
CA GLU A 1098 41.60 -1.70 -2.92
C GLU A 1098 40.68 -1.69 -4.15
N GLY A 1099 39.40 -1.33 -3.97
CA GLY A 1099 38.40 -1.25 -5.04
C GLY A 1099 38.01 -2.58 -5.72
N LYS A 1100 38.78 -3.65 -5.52
CA LYS A 1100 38.54 -5.02 -6.01
C LYS A 1100 39.01 -6.06 -5.00
N TRP A 1101 38.35 -7.21 -4.95
CA TRP A 1101 38.77 -8.30 -4.04
C TRP A 1101 40.12 -8.91 -4.42
N GLY A 1102 41.09 -8.83 -3.51
CA GLY A 1102 42.38 -9.50 -3.60
C GLY A 1102 43.46 -8.74 -4.37
N THR A 1103 43.46 -7.40 -4.27
CA THR A 1103 44.57 -6.55 -4.72
C THR A 1103 45.37 -6.07 -3.51
N SER A 1104 46.62 -6.50 -3.39
CA SER A 1104 47.51 -6.07 -2.30
C SER A 1104 47.65 -4.54 -2.22
N PRO A 1105 47.58 -3.93 -1.03
CA PRO A 1105 47.66 -2.48 -0.87
C PRO A 1105 49.00 -1.92 -1.39
N PRO A 1106 49.01 -0.67 -1.90
CA PRO A 1106 50.23 0.01 -2.28
C PRO A 1106 51.13 0.25 -1.06
N THR A 1107 52.44 0.12 -1.24
CA THR A 1107 53.42 0.29 -0.16
C THR A 1107 53.76 1.77 -0.01
N GLU A 1108 53.07 2.49 0.88
CA GLU A 1108 53.46 3.85 1.25
C GLU A 1108 54.75 3.80 2.09
N ASN A 1109 55.80 4.48 1.59
CA ASN A 1109 57.06 4.63 2.30
C ASN A 1109 56.95 5.76 3.34
N GLY A 1110 57.60 5.57 4.50
CA GLY A 1110 57.65 6.58 5.55
C GLY A 1110 58.35 7.88 5.13
N ALA A 1111 57.89 9.00 5.70
CA ALA A 1111 58.39 10.32 5.34
C ALA A 1111 59.79 10.62 5.90
N GLY A 1112 60.63 11.25 5.08
CA GLY A 1112 61.90 11.88 5.46
C GLY A 1112 62.11 13.16 4.64
N PRO A 1113 62.54 14.29 5.23
CA PRO A 1113 62.49 15.58 4.55
C PRO A 1113 63.74 15.88 3.72
N SER A 1114 63.58 16.29 2.46
CA SER A 1114 64.64 16.95 1.66
C SER A 1114 64.10 17.85 0.55
N THR A 1115 64.70 19.03 0.47
CA THR A 1115 64.58 20.17 -0.44
C THR A 1115 64.59 19.94 -1.97
N ALA A 1116 63.75 20.76 -2.65
CA ALA A 1116 64.06 21.59 -3.84
C ALA A 1116 63.97 21.06 -5.30
N SER A 1117 63.51 21.98 -6.18
CA SER A 1117 63.46 21.97 -7.66
C SER A 1117 62.54 20.94 -8.35
N GLY A 1118 61.93 21.21 -9.52
CA GLY A 1118 61.82 22.48 -10.27
C GLY A 1118 61.36 22.28 -11.73
N ALA A 1119 60.52 23.19 -12.25
CA ALA A 1119 59.90 23.19 -13.60
C ALA A 1119 58.93 22.01 -13.91
N GLY A 1120 57.98 22.11 -14.86
CA GLY A 1120 57.51 23.28 -15.63
C GLY A 1120 56.71 22.89 -16.88
N GLY A 1121 55.66 23.66 -17.23
CA GLY A 1121 54.76 23.43 -18.39
C GLY A 1121 53.65 22.40 -18.10
N SER A 1122 52.35 22.62 -18.32
CA SER A 1122 51.58 23.16 -19.47
C SER A 1122 51.31 22.12 -20.56
N ASP A 1123 50.12 21.51 -20.55
CA ASP A 1123 49.03 22.04 -21.40
C ASP A 1123 47.65 21.43 -21.08
N GLN A 1124 46.62 22.10 -21.59
CA GLN A 1124 45.18 21.81 -21.42
C GLN A 1124 44.50 21.83 -22.83
N PRO A 1125 43.18 21.62 -22.91
CA PRO A 1125 42.45 20.35 -22.95
C PRO A 1125 42.09 19.92 -24.40
N GLN A 1126 41.33 18.82 -24.56
CA GLN A 1126 40.22 18.86 -25.53
C GLN A 1126 39.10 17.83 -25.30
N ARG A 1127 37.87 18.36 -25.25
CA ARG A 1127 36.54 17.72 -25.40
C ARG A 1127 36.18 16.55 -24.47
#